data_AF-A0A1V4QB29-F1
#
_entry.id   AF-A0A1V4QB29-F1
#
_cell.length_a   1.000
_cell.length_b   1.000
_cell.length_c   1.000
_cell.angle_alpha   90.00
_cell.angle_beta   90.00
_cell.angle_gamma   90.00
#
_symmetry.space_group_name_H-M   'P 1'
#
loop_
_entity.id
_entity.type
_entity.pdbx_description
1 polymer ?
#
loop_
_entity_poly.entity_id
_entity_poly.type
_entity_poly.pdbx_seq_one_letter_code
_entity_poly.pdbx_strand_id
1 'polypeptide(L)'
;MIGRMGIDDIQPLVSAGQYPAKAVVGETIPISATAWREGHDALGVTVRIEAPRRRVYEITMTPSIEPDQFNAVFVPDTEGYWTFRVEAWSDPYTTWRSAIVKKIEAGQSAADLANDLEIGARVLSRARDQIAPTERGVLSDAIRLLRAEDMSLSTRVAPAIADAVTSLLHQHPVREMVTKSRNHRVWVDRRRALFGSWYEMFPRSTGGWDNEGRPVHGTFLTAAQDLPRIADMGFDVVYLPPIHPIGEVNRKGPNNTLIAGAEDVGSPWAIGSRDGGHDAIHPRLGSEEDFTYFVGRARELGMEIALDLALQCAPDHPWATEHPDWFTILPDGTIAYAENPPKKYQDIYPLNFDNDRAGIYAGVLRVVLHWINLGVNIFRVDNPHTKPPNFWEWLITEIKKRHPDVLFLAEAFTRPARLYGLARLGFTQSYTYFTWKTARWELEEFGNELAAHADEARPNLFVNTPDILHESLQHGGPGMFALRAALAATLSPTWGVYSGYELYEHLPAREGSEEYLDSEKYQLRPRDYKAAASRGESLEPWITSLNAIRRRHPALQQLRNITFHHIENPALIAYSKIDPASGDRVLVVINLNPFGTETATLWLDMPALGFDWQDHFGVRDEVTGEEYTWGQANYIQLEPWRAVAHILALPPLDPALAQQLSYRIR
;
A
#
# COMPACT_ATOMS: atom_id res chain seq x y z
N MET A 1 -26.41 19.33 -0.02
CA MET A 1 -27.33 20.28 0.65
C MET A 1 -26.60 20.77 1.89
N ILE A 2 -26.34 22.07 1.98
CA ILE A 2 -25.63 22.66 3.13
C ILE A 2 -26.62 22.75 4.30
N GLY A 3 -26.18 22.35 5.50
CA GLY A 3 -26.99 22.41 6.71
C GLY A 3 -26.88 23.78 7.39
N ARG A 4 -26.92 23.79 8.73
CA ARG A 4 -26.74 25.03 9.52
C ARG A 4 -25.29 25.52 9.48
N MET A 5 -24.34 24.59 9.39
CA MET A 5 -22.93 24.84 9.14
C MET A 5 -22.56 24.31 7.74
N GLY A 6 -21.62 24.95 7.07
CA GLY A 6 -20.98 24.44 5.85
C GLY A 6 -20.03 23.30 6.18
N ILE A 7 -20.13 22.19 5.45
CA ILE A 7 -19.20 21.07 5.51
C ILE A 7 -18.96 20.62 4.07
N ASP A 8 -17.76 20.89 3.58
CA ASP A 8 -17.36 20.69 2.20
C ASP A 8 -16.06 19.85 2.15
N ASP A 9 -15.72 19.36 0.96
CA ASP A 9 -14.36 18.90 0.65
C ASP A 9 -13.79 17.77 1.54
N ILE A 10 -14.66 16.93 2.10
CA ILE A 10 -14.30 15.82 2.99
C ILE A 10 -13.39 14.80 2.27
N GLN A 11 -12.25 14.48 2.89
CA GLN A 11 -11.31 13.44 2.48
C GLN A 11 -11.06 12.43 3.62
N PRO A 12 -10.79 11.14 3.33
CA PRO A 12 -10.67 10.56 1.99
C PRO A 12 -12.03 10.32 1.30
N LEU A 13 -12.08 10.56 -0.01
CA LEU A 13 -13.26 10.35 -0.85
C LEU A 13 -12.90 9.77 -2.21
N VAL A 14 -13.30 8.51 -2.45
CA VAL A 14 -13.04 7.81 -3.72
C VAL A 14 -14.26 7.89 -4.63
N SER A 15 -14.08 8.43 -5.84
CA SER A 15 -15.13 8.54 -6.89
C SER A 15 -16.46 9.09 -6.34
N ALA A 16 -16.40 10.25 -5.69
CA ALA A 16 -17.54 10.92 -5.05
C ALA A 16 -18.31 10.08 -4.01
N GLY A 17 -17.70 9.02 -3.45
CA GLY A 17 -18.26 8.12 -2.44
C GLY A 17 -18.84 6.81 -3.00
N GLN A 18 -18.73 6.60 -4.32
CA GLN A 18 -19.18 5.38 -4.99
C GLN A 18 -18.44 4.14 -4.45
N TYR A 19 -17.13 4.27 -4.23
CA TYR A 19 -16.28 3.20 -3.68
C TYR A 19 -15.76 3.59 -2.28
N PRO A 20 -15.50 2.61 -1.40
CA PRO A 20 -14.84 2.88 -0.13
C PRO A 20 -13.37 3.27 -0.36
N ALA A 21 -12.83 4.13 0.51
CA ALA A 21 -11.38 4.30 0.62
C ALA A 21 -10.74 3.01 1.17
N LYS A 22 -9.45 2.80 0.95
CA LYS A 22 -8.71 1.62 1.41
C LYS A 22 -7.81 1.95 2.60
N ALA A 23 -7.80 1.06 3.59
CA ALA A 23 -6.89 1.09 4.72
C ALA A 23 -6.48 -0.34 5.13
N VAL A 24 -5.50 -0.47 6.02
CA VAL A 24 -5.23 -1.72 6.76
C VAL A 24 -5.25 -1.51 8.26
N VAL A 25 -5.41 -2.60 9.00
CA VAL A 25 -5.28 -2.58 10.47
C VAL A 25 -3.93 -1.98 10.87
N GLY A 26 -3.97 -0.97 11.73
CA GLY A 26 -2.80 -0.24 12.21
C GLY A 26 -2.28 0.86 11.27
N GLU A 27 -2.91 1.12 10.12
CA GLU A 27 -2.56 2.23 9.23
C GLU A 27 -3.12 3.56 9.74
N THR A 28 -2.32 4.61 9.73
CA THR A 28 -2.77 5.97 10.03
C THR A 28 -3.56 6.54 8.85
N ILE A 29 -4.84 6.89 9.08
CA ILE A 29 -5.73 7.48 8.08
C ILE A 29 -5.96 8.96 8.42
N PRO A 30 -5.43 9.90 7.62
CA PRO A 30 -5.74 11.31 7.77
C PRO A 30 -7.09 11.63 7.12
N ILE A 31 -7.97 12.23 7.93
CA ILE A 31 -9.30 12.71 7.56
C ILE A 31 -9.26 14.24 7.59
N SER A 32 -9.69 14.87 6.50
CA SER A 32 -9.81 16.32 6.45
C SER A 32 -11.17 16.77 5.94
N ALA A 33 -11.57 17.98 6.30
CA ALA A 33 -12.77 18.62 5.79
C ALA A 33 -12.65 20.13 5.86
N THR A 34 -13.32 20.82 4.94
CA THR A 34 -13.55 22.26 5.05
C THR A 34 -14.85 22.46 5.81
N ALA A 35 -14.83 23.26 6.88
CA ALA A 35 -16.01 23.54 7.67
C ALA A 35 -16.09 25.02 8.01
N TRP A 36 -17.26 25.63 7.81
CA TRP A 36 -17.44 27.07 7.95
C TRP A 36 -18.85 27.44 8.43
N ARG A 37 -19.01 28.67 8.88
CA ARG A 37 -20.30 29.25 9.29
C ARG A 37 -20.37 30.74 8.95
N GLU A 38 -21.55 31.32 9.08
CA GLU A 38 -21.73 32.77 9.05
C GLU A 38 -21.19 33.44 10.33
N GLY A 39 -20.89 34.75 10.21
CA GLY A 39 -20.46 35.57 11.34
C GLY A 39 -18.98 35.34 11.71
N HIS A 40 -18.64 35.63 12.97
CA HIS A 40 -17.28 35.56 13.49
C HIS A 40 -17.14 34.59 14.68
N ASP A 41 -18.20 33.85 14.99
CA ASP A 41 -18.22 32.93 16.11
C ASP A 41 -17.39 31.68 15.79
N ALA A 42 -16.81 31.07 16.82
CA ALA A 42 -16.01 29.88 16.68
C ALA A 42 -16.84 28.68 16.19
N LEU A 43 -16.17 27.82 15.43
CA LEU A 43 -16.68 26.57 14.90
C LEU A 43 -15.87 25.42 15.48
N GLY A 44 -16.55 24.39 15.98
CA GLY A 44 -15.95 23.12 16.32
C GLY A 44 -16.29 22.06 15.28
N VAL A 45 -15.36 21.13 15.05
CA VAL A 45 -15.54 20.04 14.09
C VAL A 45 -15.13 18.72 14.75
N THR A 46 -15.93 17.69 14.55
CA THR A 46 -15.71 16.34 15.09
C THR A 46 -15.88 15.32 13.98
N VAL A 47 -14.93 14.40 13.83
CA VAL A 47 -15.16 13.19 13.03
C VAL A 47 -15.73 12.09 13.92
N ARG A 48 -16.86 11.53 13.50
CA ARG A 48 -17.48 10.38 14.15
C ARG A 48 -17.29 9.14 13.29
N ILE A 49 -16.71 8.12 13.88
CA ILE A 49 -16.28 6.89 13.22
C ILE A 49 -17.03 5.70 13.83
N GLU A 50 -17.52 4.79 13.00
CA GLU A 50 -18.21 3.57 13.39
C GLU A 50 -17.46 2.33 12.85
N ALA A 51 -17.08 1.45 13.77
CA ALA A 51 -16.40 0.19 13.50
C ALA A 51 -17.37 -0.90 12.98
N PRO A 52 -16.85 -1.98 12.35
CA PRO A 52 -17.65 -3.13 11.91
C PRO A 52 -18.55 -3.74 13.00
N ARG A 53 -18.15 -3.66 14.28
CA ARG A 53 -18.92 -4.14 15.45
C ARG A 53 -19.68 -3.02 16.19
N ARG A 54 -19.98 -1.91 15.51
CA ARG A 54 -20.74 -0.75 16.00
C ARG A 54 -20.14 -0.02 17.21
N ARG A 55 -18.84 -0.18 17.46
CA ARG A 55 -18.10 0.72 18.36
C ARG A 55 -17.99 2.08 17.69
N VAL A 56 -18.28 3.14 18.44
CA VAL A 56 -18.24 4.52 17.95
C VAL A 56 -17.06 5.24 18.58
N TYR A 57 -16.34 6.00 17.76
CA TYR A 57 -15.27 6.89 18.17
C TYR A 57 -15.64 8.32 17.75
N GLU A 58 -15.34 9.29 18.59
CA GLU A 58 -15.53 10.71 18.31
C GLU A 58 -14.18 11.40 18.52
N ILE A 59 -13.68 12.05 17.47
CA ILE A 59 -12.37 12.73 17.48
C ILE A 59 -12.62 14.19 17.10
N THR A 60 -12.31 15.11 18.02
CA THR A 60 -12.30 16.55 17.72
C THR A 60 -11.21 16.82 16.70
N MET A 61 -11.56 17.46 15.58
CA MET A 61 -10.62 17.78 14.52
C MET A 61 -9.86 19.06 14.87
N THR A 62 -8.56 19.09 14.55
CA THR A 62 -7.68 20.23 14.74
C THR A 62 -7.73 21.15 13.53
N PRO A 63 -7.86 22.48 13.69
CA PRO A 63 -7.71 23.43 12.59
C PRO A 63 -6.35 23.30 11.90
N SER A 64 -6.33 23.45 10.57
CA SER A 64 -5.11 23.52 9.76
C SER A 64 -4.52 24.93 9.75
N ILE A 65 -3.38 25.08 9.09
CA ILE A 65 -2.82 26.39 8.73
C ILE A 65 -3.71 27.07 7.67
N GLU A 66 -4.27 26.28 6.75
CA GLU A 66 -5.29 26.76 5.81
C GLU A 66 -6.56 27.13 6.57
N PRO A 67 -7.09 28.36 6.38
CA PRO A 67 -8.35 28.77 6.99
C PRO A 67 -9.49 27.79 6.69
N ASP A 68 -10.35 27.55 7.67
CA ASP A 68 -11.55 26.70 7.60
C ASP A 68 -11.29 25.21 7.29
N GLN A 69 -10.03 24.78 7.16
CA GLN A 69 -9.67 23.38 7.01
C GLN A 69 -9.39 22.75 8.36
N PHE A 70 -9.90 21.54 8.56
CA PHE A 70 -9.73 20.77 9.78
C PHE A 70 -9.17 19.39 9.46
N ASN A 71 -8.33 18.86 10.34
CA ASN A 71 -7.68 17.57 10.22
C ASN A 71 -7.94 16.71 11.47
N ALA A 72 -8.07 15.41 11.25
CA ALA A 72 -8.02 14.39 12.30
C ALA A 72 -7.32 13.15 11.75
N VAL A 73 -6.81 12.35 12.68
CA VAL A 73 -6.15 11.08 12.36
C VAL A 73 -6.90 9.96 13.06
N PHE A 74 -7.05 8.83 12.36
CA PHE A 74 -7.64 7.63 12.90
C PHE A 74 -6.84 6.38 12.50
N VAL A 75 -6.73 5.42 13.41
CA VAL A 75 -6.03 4.15 13.20
C VAL A 75 -7.02 3.00 13.44
N PRO A 76 -7.42 2.22 12.41
CA PRO A 76 -8.33 1.11 12.59
C PRO A 76 -7.66 -0.08 13.26
N ASP A 77 -8.39 -0.74 14.16
CA ASP A 77 -7.91 -1.85 14.98
C ASP A 77 -8.46 -3.23 14.55
N THR A 78 -9.37 -3.26 13.57
CA THR A 78 -9.99 -4.51 13.06
C THR A 78 -10.30 -4.41 11.57
N GLU A 79 -10.25 -5.57 10.89
CA GLU A 79 -10.65 -5.73 9.50
C GLU A 79 -12.17 -5.51 9.29
N GLY A 80 -12.53 -5.05 8.09
CA GLY A 80 -13.92 -4.91 7.64
C GLY A 80 -14.32 -3.49 7.23
N TYR A 81 -15.63 -3.26 7.10
CA TYR A 81 -16.18 -1.95 6.74
C TYR A 81 -16.24 -1.02 7.95
N TRP A 82 -15.51 0.08 7.84
CA TRP A 82 -15.62 1.24 8.71
C TRP A 82 -16.41 2.33 8.01
N THR A 83 -17.13 3.13 8.79
CA THR A 83 -17.77 4.35 8.27
C THR A 83 -17.37 5.55 9.11
N PHE A 84 -17.26 6.71 8.47
CA PHE A 84 -17.04 7.96 9.19
C PHE A 84 -17.94 9.07 8.63
N ARG A 85 -18.20 10.08 9.45
CA ARG A 85 -18.83 11.33 9.03
C ARG A 85 -18.23 12.48 9.80
N VAL A 86 -18.30 13.67 9.21
CA VAL A 86 -17.87 14.92 9.82
C VAL A 86 -19.09 15.62 10.39
N GLU A 87 -18.96 16.13 11.61
CA GLU A 87 -19.98 16.89 12.32
C GLU A 87 -19.42 18.26 12.70
N ALA A 88 -19.96 19.33 12.12
CA ALA A 88 -19.61 20.70 12.45
C ALA A 88 -20.66 21.31 13.39
N TRP A 89 -20.22 22.11 14.36
CA TRP A 89 -21.06 22.61 15.45
C TRP A 89 -20.57 23.98 15.95
N SER A 90 -21.49 24.77 16.48
CA SER A 90 -21.15 26.07 17.08
C SER A 90 -20.43 25.84 18.39
N ASP A 91 -19.26 26.45 18.57
CA ASP A 91 -18.46 26.39 19.79
C ASP A 91 -18.67 27.64 20.65
N PRO A 92 -19.67 27.63 21.57
CA PRO A 92 -19.98 28.79 22.39
C PRO A 92 -18.87 29.08 23.41
N TYR A 93 -18.09 28.09 23.85
CA TYR A 93 -17.03 28.31 24.83
C TYR A 93 -15.85 29.04 24.20
N THR A 94 -15.35 28.56 23.06
CA THR A 94 -14.23 29.20 22.37
C THR A 94 -14.60 30.61 21.90
N THR A 95 -15.84 30.79 21.43
CA THR A 95 -16.41 32.10 21.08
C THR A 95 -16.37 33.05 22.29
N TRP A 96 -16.95 32.60 23.40
CA TRP A 96 -17.01 33.39 24.63
C TRP A 96 -15.62 33.71 25.19
N ARG A 97 -14.72 32.72 25.24
CA ARG A 97 -13.34 32.87 25.73
C ARG A 97 -12.58 33.92 24.91
N SER A 98 -12.67 33.88 23.58
CA SER A 98 -12.03 34.88 22.73
C SER A 98 -12.58 36.29 22.98
N ALA A 99 -13.91 36.41 23.10
CA ALA A 99 -14.58 37.69 23.33
C ALA A 99 -14.22 38.29 24.70
N ILE A 100 -14.28 37.51 25.79
CA ILE A 100 -14.01 38.02 27.14
C ILE A 100 -12.55 38.47 27.29
N VAL A 101 -11.59 37.73 26.73
CA VAL A 101 -10.16 38.09 26.77
C VAL A 101 -9.92 39.42 26.06
N LYS A 102 -10.39 39.56 24.81
CA LYS A 102 -10.23 40.80 24.04
C LYS A 102 -10.88 42.02 24.71
N LYS A 103 -12.05 41.84 25.32
CA LYS A 103 -12.75 42.92 26.01
C LYS A 103 -12.04 43.35 27.31
N ILE A 104 -11.45 42.40 28.04
CA ILE A 104 -10.61 42.70 29.21
C ILE A 104 -9.35 43.48 28.80
N GLU A 105 -8.68 43.04 27.73
CA GLU A 105 -7.49 43.72 27.18
C GLU A 105 -7.82 45.14 26.68
N ALA A 106 -9.04 45.35 26.18
CA ALA A 106 -9.56 46.67 25.81
C ALA A 106 -9.94 47.56 27.01
N GLY A 107 -9.75 47.09 28.25
CA GLY A 107 -9.99 47.87 29.47
C GLY A 107 -11.46 47.98 29.89
N GLN A 108 -12.34 47.09 29.42
CA GLN A 108 -13.75 47.09 29.82
C GLN A 108 -13.92 46.67 31.30
N SER A 109 -14.87 47.30 31.99
CA SER A 109 -15.10 47.06 33.41
C SER A 109 -15.95 45.81 33.67
N ALA A 110 -16.01 45.37 34.92
CA ALA A 110 -16.90 44.27 35.32
C ALA A 110 -18.39 44.58 35.08
N ALA A 111 -18.78 45.87 35.09
CA ALA A 111 -20.14 46.29 34.79
C ALA A 111 -20.45 46.15 33.29
N ASP A 112 -19.51 46.55 32.43
CA ASP A 112 -19.65 46.41 30.97
C ASP A 112 -19.76 44.94 30.55
N LEU A 113 -19.07 44.05 31.28
CA LEU A 113 -18.98 42.62 31.00
C LEU A 113 -19.95 41.75 31.79
N ALA A 114 -20.88 42.33 32.57
CA ALA A 114 -21.78 41.58 33.43
C ALA A 114 -22.56 40.48 32.66
N ASN A 115 -23.03 40.81 31.45
CA ASN A 115 -23.71 39.85 30.57
C ASN A 115 -22.75 38.79 30.04
N ASP A 116 -21.54 39.16 29.63
CA ASP A 116 -20.53 38.20 29.15
C ASP A 116 -20.16 37.19 30.24
N LEU A 117 -20.01 37.63 31.50
CA LEU A 117 -19.70 36.76 32.63
C LEU A 117 -20.82 35.75 32.90
N GLU A 118 -22.08 36.17 32.85
CA GLU A 118 -23.23 35.27 33.01
C GLU A 118 -23.39 34.32 31.80
N ILE A 119 -23.12 34.78 30.57
CA ILE A 119 -23.08 33.91 29.39
C ILE A 119 -22.03 32.80 29.58
N GLY A 120 -20.81 33.16 30.01
CA GLY A 120 -19.76 32.20 30.33
C GLY A 120 -20.19 31.18 31.38
N ALA A 121 -20.80 31.66 32.48
CA ALA A 121 -21.28 30.78 33.54
C ALA A 121 -22.35 29.79 33.04
N ARG A 122 -23.23 30.19 32.11
CA ARG A 122 -24.23 29.31 31.48
C ARG A 122 -23.60 28.28 30.55
N VAL A 123 -22.62 28.67 29.74
CA VAL A 123 -21.89 27.75 28.85
C VAL A 123 -21.17 26.69 29.69
N LEU A 124 -20.44 27.11 30.72
CA LEU A 124 -19.75 26.19 31.63
C LEU A 124 -20.72 25.30 32.42
N SER A 125 -21.89 25.82 32.82
CA SER A 125 -22.92 25.03 33.49
C SER A 125 -23.42 23.88 32.61
N ARG A 126 -23.65 24.16 31.32
CA ARG A 126 -24.06 23.14 30.34
C ARG A 126 -22.97 22.11 30.11
N ALA A 127 -21.71 22.53 30.04
CA ALA A 127 -20.58 21.60 29.93
C ALA A 127 -20.48 20.68 31.16
N ARG A 128 -20.59 21.25 32.36
CA ARG A 128 -20.56 20.53 33.63
C ARG A 128 -21.63 19.43 33.70
N ASP A 129 -22.80 19.69 33.14
CA ASP A 129 -23.91 18.74 33.15
C ASP A 129 -23.69 17.57 32.16
N GLN A 130 -22.74 17.70 31.21
CA GLN A 130 -22.39 16.68 30.20
C GLN A 130 -21.22 15.77 30.62
N ILE A 131 -20.45 16.14 31.65
CA ILE A 131 -19.27 15.39 32.11
C ILE A 131 -19.53 14.58 33.39
N ALA A 132 -18.60 13.66 33.69
CA ALA A 132 -18.66 12.79 34.86
C ALA A 132 -18.57 13.60 36.17
N PRO A 133 -19.25 13.19 37.26
CA PRO A 133 -19.28 13.93 38.52
C PRO A 133 -17.91 14.28 39.12
N THR A 134 -16.92 13.41 38.92
CA THR A 134 -15.54 13.58 39.41
C THR A 134 -14.80 14.77 38.80
N GLU A 135 -15.19 15.20 37.60
CA GLU A 135 -14.54 16.27 36.83
C GLU A 135 -15.28 17.62 36.97
N ARG A 136 -16.46 17.62 37.61
CA ARG A 136 -17.32 18.81 37.73
C ARG A 136 -16.77 19.89 38.65
N GLY A 137 -15.83 19.56 39.54
CA GLY A 137 -15.27 20.49 40.52
C GLY A 137 -14.67 21.73 39.86
N VAL A 138 -13.80 21.51 38.87
CA VAL A 138 -13.10 22.57 38.12
C VAL A 138 -14.09 23.53 37.46
N LEU A 139 -15.12 23.00 36.79
CA LEU A 139 -16.16 23.83 36.16
C LEU A 139 -17.05 24.53 37.20
N SER A 140 -17.37 23.86 38.31
CA SER A 140 -18.21 24.44 39.36
C SER A 140 -17.55 25.64 40.03
N ASP A 141 -16.24 25.57 40.27
CA ASP A 141 -15.47 26.69 40.81
C ASP A 141 -15.40 27.86 39.83
N ALA A 142 -15.15 27.59 38.55
CA ALA A 142 -15.15 28.61 37.50
C ALA A 142 -16.53 29.28 37.37
N ILE A 143 -17.63 28.52 37.38
CA ILE A 143 -19.01 29.04 37.34
C ILE A 143 -19.28 29.95 38.56
N ARG A 144 -18.87 29.51 39.76
CA ARG A 144 -19.06 30.28 40.99
C ARG A 144 -18.30 31.61 40.93
N LEU A 145 -17.05 31.59 40.47
CA LEU A 145 -16.21 32.78 40.40
C LEU A 145 -16.65 33.77 39.32
N LEU A 146 -17.13 33.29 38.16
CA LEU A 146 -17.75 34.15 37.16
C LEU A 146 -18.94 34.94 37.71
N ARG A 147 -19.70 34.36 38.65
CA ARG A 147 -20.87 34.97 39.29
C ARG A 147 -20.59 35.74 40.58
N ALA A 148 -19.34 35.76 41.06
CA ALA A 148 -18.99 36.51 42.28
C ALA A 148 -19.00 38.03 42.02
N GLU A 149 -19.69 38.80 42.85
CA GLU A 149 -19.79 40.27 42.69
C GLU A 149 -18.73 41.03 43.50
N ASP A 150 -18.10 40.38 44.47
CA ASP A 150 -17.16 40.95 45.45
C ASP A 150 -15.67 40.77 45.05
N MET A 151 -15.41 40.25 43.85
CA MET A 151 -14.06 39.95 43.35
C MET A 151 -13.67 40.81 42.16
N SER A 152 -12.35 41.01 41.98
CA SER A 152 -11.83 41.69 40.79
C SER A 152 -12.14 40.88 39.52
N LEU A 153 -12.35 41.59 38.40
CA LEU A 153 -12.66 40.98 37.11
C LEU A 153 -11.65 39.90 36.69
N SER A 154 -10.35 40.15 36.91
CA SER A 154 -9.29 39.18 36.64
C SER A 154 -9.46 37.89 37.45
N THR A 155 -9.76 38.00 38.75
CA THR A 155 -9.98 36.85 39.63
C THR A 155 -11.22 36.04 39.23
N ARG A 156 -12.27 36.72 38.77
CA ARG A 156 -13.52 36.07 38.32
C ARG A 156 -13.32 35.25 37.05
N VAL A 157 -12.55 35.76 36.10
CA VAL A 157 -12.41 35.18 34.75
C VAL A 157 -11.26 34.17 34.66
N ALA A 158 -10.15 34.39 35.37
CA ALA A 158 -8.94 33.56 35.24
C ALA A 158 -9.19 32.04 35.34
N PRO A 159 -10.00 31.52 36.28
CA PRO A 159 -10.28 30.08 36.37
C PRO A 159 -11.05 29.54 35.15
N ALA A 160 -11.94 30.35 34.57
CA ALA A 160 -12.79 29.95 33.45
C ALA A 160 -12.05 29.91 32.12
N ILE A 161 -10.90 30.58 31.99
CA ILE A 161 -10.06 30.60 30.78
C ILE A 161 -8.76 29.78 30.95
N ALA A 162 -8.56 29.20 32.13
CA ALA A 162 -7.37 28.41 32.47
C ALA A 162 -7.24 27.16 31.59
N ASP A 163 -6.00 26.67 31.46
CA ASP A 163 -5.68 25.51 30.63
C ASP A 163 -6.41 24.24 31.07
N ALA A 164 -6.67 24.09 32.37
CA ALA A 164 -7.44 22.97 32.89
C ALA A 164 -8.89 22.95 32.37
N VAL A 165 -9.58 24.11 32.34
CA VAL A 165 -10.93 24.22 31.78
C VAL A 165 -10.90 24.07 30.26
N THR A 166 -9.94 24.71 29.60
CA THR A 166 -9.79 24.64 28.14
C THR A 166 -9.53 23.21 27.66
N SER A 167 -8.65 22.47 28.33
CA SER A 167 -8.36 21.06 28.02
C SER A 167 -9.57 20.17 28.25
N LEU A 168 -10.29 20.38 29.36
CA LEU A 168 -11.51 19.63 29.66
C LEU A 168 -12.60 19.86 28.61
N LEU A 169 -12.80 21.11 28.17
CA LEU A 169 -13.79 21.45 27.15
C LEU A 169 -13.35 21.10 25.73
N HIS A 170 -12.05 20.92 25.48
CA HIS A 170 -11.58 20.31 24.24
C HIS A 170 -11.95 18.81 24.16
N GLN A 171 -11.88 18.10 25.29
CA GLN A 171 -12.26 16.68 25.39
C GLN A 171 -13.79 16.48 25.42
N HIS A 172 -14.50 17.38 26.11
CA HIS A 172 -15.95 17.34 26.29
C HIS A 172 -16.60 18.68 25.90
N PRO A 173 -16.62 19.02 24.60
CA PRO A 173 -17.12 20.31 24.15
C PRO A 173 -18.63 20.46 24.29
N VAL A 174 -19.07 21.69 24.53
CA VAL A 174 -20.50 22.04 24.41
C VAL A 174 -20.82 22.23 22.94
N ARG A 175 -21.56 21.29 22.37
CA ARG A 175 -21.88 21.28 20.93
C ARG A 175 -23.29 21.83 20.68
N GLU A 176 -23.40 22.86 19.85
CA GLU A 176 -24.68 23.44 19.43
C GLU A 176 -24.89 23.36 17.93
N MET A 177 -26.15 23.31 17.49
CA MET A 177 -26.53 23.40 16.07
C MET A 177 -25.76 22.41 15.17
N VAL A 178 -25.57 21.18 15.67
CA VAL A 178 -24.75 20.15 15.02
C VAL A 178 -25.26 19.85 13.62
N THR A 179 -24.45 20.14 12.60
CA THR A 179 -24.66 19.74 11.22
C THR A 179 -23.84 18.49 10.92
N LYS A 180 -24.43 17.52 10.23
CA LYS A 180 -23.82 16.22 9.95
C LYS A 180 -23.62 16.05 8.45
N SER A 181 -22.45 15.58 8.03
CA SER A 181 -22.20 15.15 6.65
C SER A 181 -22.90 13.82 6.35
N ARG A 182 -22.88 13.41 5.08
CA ARG A 182 -23.13 12.01 4.69
C ARG A 182 -22.09 11.08 5.32
N ASN A 183 -22.42 9.80 5.41
CA ASN A 183 -21.45 8.77 5.79
C ASN A 183 -20.52 8.45 4.62
N HIS A 184 -19.23 8.31 4.93
CA HIS A 184 -18.16 7.86 4.05
C HIS A 184 -17.70 6.48 4.49
N ARG A 185 -17.20 5.67 3.56
CA ARG A 185 -16.84 4.26 3.80
C ARG A 185 -15.34 4.04 3.64
N VAL A 186 -14.77 3.22 4.51
CA VAL A 186 -13.39 2.74 4.43
C VAL A 186 -13.41 1.22 4.56
N TRP A 187 -12.78 0.52 3.62
CA TRP A 187 -12.53 -0.91 3.74
C TRP A 187 -11.15 -1.14 4.36
N VAL A 188 -11.10 -1.85 5.47
CA VAL A 188 -9.86 -2.16 6.20
C VAL A 188 -9.51 -3.63 5.98
N ASP A 189 -8.40 -3.89 5.29
CA ASP A 189 -7.81 -5.22 5.12
C ASP A 189 -6.80 -5.53 6.25
N ARG A 190 -6.35 -6.80 6.35
CA ARG A 190 -5.17 -7.17 7.15
C ARG A 190 -3.89 -6.49 6.65
N ARG A 191 -2.88 -6.33 7.52
CA ARG A 191 -1.63 -5.58 7.26
C ARG A 191 -0.91 -5.96 5.94
N ARG A 192 -0.94 -7.25 5.56
CA ARG A 192 -0.29 -7.75 4.33
C ARG A 192 -0.78 -7.08 3.04
N ALA A 193 -2.00 -6.55 3.04
CA ALA A 193 -2.52 -5.78 1.91
C ALA A 193 -1.72 -4.50 1.64
N LEU A 194 -1.10 -3.90 2.67
CA LEU A 194 -0.21 -2.74 2.53
C LEU A 194 1.25 -3.15 2.43
N PHE A 195 1.71 -3.97 3.39
CA PHE A 195 3.12 -4.21 3.62
C PHE A 195 3.48 -5.66 3.38
N GLY A 196 4.40 -5.91 2.45
CA GLY A 196 4.99 -7.22 2.25
C GLY A 196 6.09 -7.27 1.21
N SER A 197 6.93 -8.29 1.34
CA SER A 197 7.98 -8.60 0.39
C SER A 197 7.62 -9.87 -0.37
N TRP A 198 7.56 -9.80 -1.71
CA TRP A 198 7.12 -10.89 -2.59
C TRP A 198 8.29 -11.55 -3.31
N TYR A 199 8.29 -12.88 -3.39
CA TYR A 199 9.24 -13.65 -4.18
C TYR A 199 8.50 -14.56 -5.16
N GLU A 200 8.73 -14.37 -6.46
CA GLU A 200 8.16 -15.22 -7.51
C GLU A 200 9.12 -16.34 -7.87
N MET A 201 8.63 -17.59 -7.88
CA MET A 201 9.41 -18.77 -8.27
C MET A 201 8.57 -19.78 -9.06
N PHE A 202 9.23 -20.53 -9.94
CA PHE A 202 8.62 -21.62 -10.70
C PHE A 202 8.92 -22.95 -10.01
N PRO A 203 7.92 -23.66 -9.43
CA PRO A 203 8.15 -24.93 -8.76
C PRO A 203 8.83 -25.97 -9.67
N ARG A 204 8.49 -25.98 -10.96
CA ARG A 204 9.05 -26.90 -11.95
C ARG A 204 10.55 -26.76 -12.18
N SER A 205 11.16 -25.63 -11.81
CA SER A 205 12.60 -25.42 -11.98
C SER A 205 13.43 -25.80 -10.76
N THR A 206 12.80 -26.30 -9.70
CA THR A 206 13.48 -26.68 -8.45
C THR A 206 14.01 -28.11 -8.45
N GLY A 207 13.85 -28.85 -9.56
CA GLY A 207 14.27 -30.25 -9.68
C GLY A 207 15.78 -30.46 -9.89
N GLY A 208 16.54 -29.38 -10.15
CA GLY A 208 17.98 -29.46 -10.41
C GLY A 208 18.32 -30.07 -11.76
N TRP A 209 19.39 -30.85 -11.81
CA TRP A 209 19.90 -31.50 -13.03
C TRP A 209 20.09 -33.00 -12.81
N ASP A 210 19.98 -33.78 -13.89
CA ASP A 210 20.34 -35.20 -13.91
C ASP A 210 21.86 -35.40 -14.06
N ASN A 211 22.32 -36.66 -14.11
CA ASN A 211 23.74 -37.01 -14.23
C ASN A 211 24.36 -36.56 -15.57
N GLU A 212 23.53 -36.28 -16.57
CA GLU A 212 23.94 -35.78 -17.88
C GLU A 212 23.91 -34.24 -17.96
N GLY A 213 23.57 -33.56 -16.85
CA GLY A 213 23.48 -32.11 -16.77
C GLY A 213 22.22 -31.53 -17.41
N ARG A 214 21.18 -32.32 -17.64
CA ARG A 214 19.90 -31.87 -18.19
C ARG A 214 18.96 -31.42 -17.07
N PRO A 215 18.25 -30.30 -17.22
CA PRO A 215 17.26 -29.86 -16.23
C PRO A 215 16.18 -30.91 -15.95
N VAL A 216 15.90 -31.14 -14.67
CA VAL A 216 14.84 -32.04 -14.19
C VAL A 216 13.65 -31.23 -13.69
N HIS A 217 12.45 -31.68 -14.02
CA HIS A 217 11.22 -31.02 -13.56
C HIS A 217 11.04 -31.23 -12.06
N GLY A 218 10.95 -30.13 -11.32
CA GLY A 218 10.68 -30.12 -9.88
C GLY A 218 9.26 -30.51 -9.51
N THR A 219 9.05 -30.78 -8.24
CA THR A 219 7.76 -31.06 -7.60
C THR A 219 7.48 -30.05 -6.50
N PHE A 220 6.30 -30.07 -5.88
CA PHE A 220 6.07 -29.29 -4.65
C PHE A 220 7.03 -29.68 -3.52
N LEU A 221 7.48 -30.94 -3.47
CA LEU A 221 8.43 -31.41 -2.46
C LEU A 221 9.84 -30.85 -2.70
N THR A 222 10.31 -30.76 -3.94
CA THR A 222 11.59 -30.09 -4.24
C THR A 222 11.46 -28.58 -4.06
N ALA A 223 10.34 -27.99 -4.47
CA ALA A 223 10.10 -26.56 -4.29
C ALA A 223 10.06 -26.16 -2.81
N ALA A 224 9.55 -27.03 -1.93
CA ALA A 224 9.54 -26.80 -0.49
C ALA A 224 10.96 -26.69 0.10
N GLN A 225 11.99 -27.25 -0.56
CA GLN A 225 13.38 -27.18 -0.11
C GLN A 225 14.01 -25.80 -0.35
N ASP A 226 13.47 -25.00 -1.27
CA ASP A 226 13.92 -23.64 -1.53
C ASP A 226 13.30 -22.61 -0.57
N LEU A 227 12.16 -22.93 0.06
CA LEU A 227 11.45 -22.02 0.96
C LEU A 227 12.31 -21.48 2.12
N PRO A 228 13.18 -22.26 2.80
CA PRO A 228 14.06 -21.72 3.84
C PRO A 228 14.96 -20.59 3.33
N ARG A 229 15.56 -20.73 2.14
CA ARG A 229 16.40 -19.68 1.53
C ARG A 229 15.60 -18.40 1.29
N ILE A 230 14.38 -18.54 0.79
CA ILE A 230 13.48 -17.41 0.52
C ILE A 230 13.05 -16.72 1.82
N ALA A 231 12.76 -17.50 2.87
CA ALA A 231 12.43 -16.99 4.19
C ALA A 231 13.62 -16.26 4.85
N ASP A 232 14.84 -16.79 4.69
CA ASP A 232 16.08 -16.19 5.20
C ASP A 232 16.36 -14.84 4.52
N MET A 233 15.96 -14.66 3.26
CA MET A 233 15.96 -13.35 2.59
C MET A 233 14.91 -12.37 3.12
N GLY A 234 14.03 -12.80 4.02
CA GLY A 234 13.01 -11.95 4.63
C GLY A 234 11.81 -11.66 3.73
N PHE A 235 11.51 -12.54 2.78
CA PHE A 235 10.26 -12.50 2.04
C PHE A 235 9.09 -12.98 2.91
N ASP A 236 7.90 -12.54 2.54
CA ASP A 236 6.66 -12.78 3.25
C ASP A 236 5.61 -13.50 2.40
N VAL A 237 5.72 -13.39 1.07
CA VAL A 237 4.79 -13.96 0.11
C VAL A 237 5.60 -14.68 -0.96
N VAL A 238 5.29 -15.95 -1.20
CA VAL A 238 5.82 -16.72 -2.34
C VAL A 238 4.74 -16.78 -3.41
N TYR A 239 4.99 -16.11 -4.53
CA TYR A 239 4.11 -16.09 -5.69
C TYR A 239 4.49 -17.22 -6.65
N LEU A 240 3.52 -18.07 -6.97
CA LEU A 240 3.67 -19.13 -7.96
C LEU A 240 2.93 -18.78 -9.25
N PRO A 241 3.57 -18.93 -10.42
CA PRO A 241 2.86 -19.06 -11.70
C PRO A 241 1.81 -20.17 -11.65
N PRO A 242 0.94 -20.30 -12.67
CA PRO A 242 -0.07 -21.35 -12.70
C PRO A 242 0.54 -22.75 -12.48
N ILE A 243 -0.06 -23.51 -11.57
CA ILE A 243 0.39 -24.86 -11.16
C ILE A 243 -0.44 -25.98 -11.79
N HIS A 244 -1.26 -25.64 -12.78
CA HIS A 244 -2.24 -26.52 -13.41
C HIS A 244 -1.64 -27.32 -14.57
N PRO A 245 -2.31 -28.37 -15.06
CA PRO A 245 -1.94 -29.03 -16.30
C PRO A 245 -1.76 -28.03 -17.45
N ILE A 246 -0.74 -28.23 -18.28
CA ILE A 246 -0.38 -27.34 -19.39
C ILE A 246 -0.79 -27.99 -20.71
N GLY A 247 -1.47 -27.22 -21.56
CA GLY A 247 -1.97 -27.70 -22.85
C GLY A 247 -0.91 -28.31 -23.75
N GLU A 248 -1.28 -29.37 -24.47
CA GLU A 248 -0.45 -30.07 -25.46
C GLU A 248 -0.68 -29.50 -26.87
N VAL A 249 -1.85 -28.91 -27.13
CA VAL A 249 -2.22 -28.35 -28.44
C VAL A 249 -1.66 -26.94 -28.61
N ASN A 250 -0.96 -26.69 -29.73
CA ASN A 250 -0.26 -25.43 -30.02
C ASN A 250 0.73 -25.00 -28.93
N ARG A 251 1.26 -25.96 -28.17
CA ARG A 251 2.25 -25.69 -27.12
C ARG A 251 3.45 -24.96 -27.69
N LYS A 252 3.88 -23.91 -26.98
CA LYS A 252 5.10 -23.18 -27.28
C LYS A 252 6.34 -23.89 -26.77
N GLY A 253 7.41 -23.88 -27.56
CA GLY A 253 8.73 -24.40 -27.18
C GLY A 253 9.66 -23.33 -26.58
N PRO A 254 10.90 -23.73 -26.21
CA PRO A 254 11.95 -22.85 -25.70
C PRO A 254 12.09 -21.56 -26.49
N ASN A 255 12.37 -20.45 -25.79
CA ASN A 255 12.48 -19.12 -26.40
C ASN A 255 11.24 -18.69 -27.22
N ASN A 256 10.03 -19.08 -26.77
CA ASN A 256 8.76 -18.68 -27.36
C ASN A 256 8.58 -19.16 -28.82
N THR A 257 9.17 -20.30 -29.19
CA THR A 257 8.98 -20.89 -30.51
C THR A 257 7.56 -21.43 -30.67
N LEU A 258 7.04 -21.40 -31.91
CA LEU A 258 5.68 -21.86 -32.20
C LEU A 258 5.54 -23.39 -32.30
N ILE A 259 6.67 -24.10 -32.31
CA ILE A 259 6.72 -25.56 -32.44
C ILE A 259 7.49 -26.09 -31.23
N ALA A 260 6.77 -26.75 -30.33
CA ALA A 260 7.36 -27.49 -29.22
C ALA A 260 7.88 -28.86 -29.67
N GLY A 261 9.05 -29.24 -29.15
CA GLY A 261 9.53 -30.62 -29.13
C GLY A 261 8.79 -31.47 -28.10
N ALA A 262 9.03 -32.78 -28.15
CA ALA A 262 8.31 -33.75 -27.31
C ALA A 262 8.52 -33.56 -25.80
N GLU A 263 9.70 -33.07 -25.41
CA GLU A 263 10.09 -32.88 -24.00
C GLU A 263 9.87 -31.44 -23.49
N ASP A 264 9.37 -30.54 -24.35
CA ASP A 264 9.19 -29.14 -24.01
C ASP A 264 8.01 -28.94 -23.05
N VAL A 265 8.26 -28.21 -21.98
CA VAL A 265 7.32 -28.04 -20.86
C VAL A 265 6.23 -27.00 -21.12
N GLY A 266 6.41 -26.12 -22.10
CA GLY A 266 5.43 -25.10 -22.46
C GLY A 266 5.23 -24.00 -21.42
N SER A 267 4.25 -23.14 -21.70
CA SER A 267 3.86 -22.01 -20.86
C SER A 267 2.91 -22.44 -19.73
N PRO A 268 3.19 -22.17 -18.45
CA PRO A 268 2.24 -22.40 -17.36
C PRO A 268 0.91 -21.67 -17.56
N TRP A 269 0.92 -20.54 -18.26
CA TRP A 269 -0.28 -19.75 -18.56
C TRP A 269 -1.18 -20.38 -19.64
N ALA A 270 -0.73 -21.42 -20.33
CA ALA A 270 -1.55 -22.25 -21.22
C ALA A 270 -2.27 -23.34 -20.42
N ILE A 271 -3.18 -22.90 -19.55
CA ILE A 271 -3.86 -23.74 -18.55
C ILE A 271 -4.85 -24.68 -19.23
N GLY A 272 -4.75 -25.96 -18.92
CA GLY A 272 -5.72 -26.99 -19.30
C GLY A 272 -5.15 -28.04 -20.23
N SER A 273 -5.34 -29.30 -19.87
CA SER A 273 -5.11 -30.43 -20.76
C SER A 273 -6.13 -31.52 -20.47
N ARG A 274 -5.94 -32.71 -21.05
CA ARG A 274 -6.70 -33.92 -20.66
C ARG A 274 -6.61 -34.26 -19.17
N ASP A 275 -5.58 -33.77 -18.46
CA ASP A 275 -5.33 -34.08 -17.06
C ASP A 275 -6.05 -33.11 -16.09
N GLY A 276 -6.75 -32.08 -16.60
CA GLY A 276 -7.57 -31.16 -15.80
C GLY A 276 -7.41 -29.69 -16.17
N GLY A 277 -8.15 -28.82 -15.46
CA GLY A 277 -8.21 -27.37 -15.69
C GLY A 277 -7.73 -26.53 -14.50
N HIS A 278 -8.37 -25.39 -14.25
CA HIS A 278 -8.00 -24.44 -13.18
C HIS A 278 -8.14 -24.96 -11.74
N ASP A 279 -8.80 -26.09 -11.53
CA ASP A 279 -8.95 -26.76 -10.23
C ASP A 279 -8.15 -28.07 -10.13
N ALA A 280 -7.21 -28.28 -11.06
CA ALA A 280 -6.30 -29.42 -11.05
C ALA A 280 -4.85 -28.98 -10.82
N ILE A 281 -4.04 -29.92 -10.31
CA ILE A 281 -2.59 -29.79 -10.19
C ILE A 281 -1.92 -30.46 -11.38
N HIS A 282 -0.88 -29.83 -11.93
CA HIS A 282 -0.06 -30.43 -12.98
C HIS A 282 0.53 -31.77 -12.50
N PRO A 283 0.33 -32.89 -13.22
CA PRO A 283 0.72 -34.23 -12.74
C PRO A 283 2.20 -34.37 -12.36
N ARG A 284 3.09 -33.66 -13.07
CA ARG A 284 4.54 -33.65 -12.75
C ARG A 284 4.91 -32.83 -11.50
N LEU A 285 4.02 -31.99 -10.97
CA LEU A 285 4.27 -31.23 -9.74
C LEU A 285 3.93 -32.03 -8.48
N GLY A 286 3.03 -33.01 -8.59
CA GLY A 286 2.59 -33.87 -7.49
C GLY A 286 1.08 -33.87 -7.33
N SER A 287 0.62 -34.10 -6.12
CA SER A 287 -0.78 -34.19 -5.71
C SER A 287 -1.25 -32.96 -4.92
N GLU A 288 -2.55 -32.89 -4.61
CA GLU A 288 -3.09 -31.90 -3.66
C GLU A 288 -2.48 -32.02 -2.25
N GLU A 289 -2.13 -33.23 -1.83
CA GLU A 289 -1.43 -33.46 -0.56
C GLU A 289 -0.03 -32.84 -0.58
N ASP A 290 0.70 -32.96 -1.68
CA ASP A 290 2.02 -32.33 -1.83
C ASP A 290 1.91 -30.80 -1.88
N PHE A 291 0.86 -30.27 -2.50
CA PHE A 291 0.59 -28.83 -2.53
C PHE A 291 0.26 -28.29 -1.13
N THR A 292 -0.65 -28.95 -0.40
CA THR A 292 -1.00 -28.55 0.97
C THR A 292 0.18 -28.68 1.93
N TYR A 293 1.07 -29.66 1.72
CA TYR A 293 2.36 -29.73 2.41
C TYR A 293 3.23 -28.51 2.11
N PHE A 294 3.38 -28.11 0.83
CA PHE A 294 4.14 -26.92 0.44
C PHE A 294 3.56 -25.63 1.06
N VAL A 295 2.23 -25.45 1.02
CA VAL A 295 1.54 -24.32 1.67
C VAL A 295 1.77 -24.34 3.19
N GLY A 296 1.67 -25.50 3.82
CA GLY A 296 1.96 -25.70 5.24
C GLY A 296 3.40 -25.31 5.59
N ARG A 297 4.36 -25.75 4.78
CA ARG A 297 5.78 -25.45 4.96
C ARG A 297 6.08 -23.96 4.83
N ALA A 298 5.47 -23.28 3.86
CA ALA A 298 5.60 -21.83 3.72
C ALA A 298 5.07 -21.11 4.97
N ARG A 299 3.93 -21.54 5.51
CA ARG A 299 3.33 -20.98 6.73
C ARG A 299 4.21 -21.17 7.96
N GLU A 300 4.83 -22.34 8.12
CA GLU A 300 5.80 -22.60 9.21
C GLU A 300 7.00 -21.63 9.17
N LEU A 301 7.38 -21.18 7.98
CA LEU A 301 8.45 -20.22 7.74
C LEU A 301 7.97 -18.75 7.76
N GLY A 302 6.69 -18.51 8.11
CA GLY A 302 6.12 -17.16 8.17
C GLY A 302 5.75 -16.54 6.83
N MET A 303 5.68 -17.36 5.77
CA MET A 303 5.31 -16.92 4.41
C MET A 303 3.90 -17.37 4.01
N GLU A 304 3.28 -16.61 3.13
CA GLU A 304 1.99 -16.94 2.50
C GLU A 304 2.19 -17.32 1.03
N ILE A 305 1.37 -18.23 0.51
CA ILE A 305 1.36 -18.56 -0.91
C ILE A 305 0.40 -17.63 -1.64
N ALA A 306 0.89 -16.98 -2.69
CA ALA A 306 0.09 -16.32 -3.70
C ALA A 306 0.04 -17.18 -4.96
N LEU A 307 -1.16 -17.47 -5.46
CA LEU A 307 -1.34 -18.25 -6.68
C LEU A 307 -1.73 -17.34 -7.85
N ASP A 308 -1.18 -17.60 -9.03
CA ASP A 308 -1.62 -16.92 -10.24
C ASP A 308 -3.04 -17.35 -10.64
N LEU A 309 -3.91 -16.37 -10.88
CA LEU A 309 -5.27 -16.54 -11.38
C LEU A 309 -5.34 -16.01 -12.81
N ALA A 310 -4.99 -16.86 -13.77
CA ALA A 310 -5.09 -16.56 -15.20
C ALA A 310 -6.38 -17.11 -15.79
N LEU A 311 -7.34 -16.22 -16.07
CA LEU A 311 -8.65 -16.57 -16.64
C LEU A 311 -8.58 -16.68 -18.17
N GLN A 312 -7.97 -17.77 -18.63
CA GLN A 312 -7.82 -18.20 -20.01
C GLN A 312 -7.62 -19.71 -20.07
N CYS A 313 -7.72 -20.31 -21.24
CA CYS A 313 -7.68 -21.76 -21.42
C CYS A 313 -6.79 -22.14 -22.61
N ALA A 314 -5.98 -23.20 -22.50
CA ALA A 314 -5.41 -23.84 -23.66
C ALA A 314 -6.52 -24.52 -24.51
N PRO A 315 -6.26 -24.84 -25.79
CA PRO A 315 -7.27 -25.44 -26.66
C PRO A 315 -7.82 -26.78 -26.17
N ASP A 316 -7.02 -27.52 -25.40
CA ASP A 316 -7.34 -28.82 -24.81
C ASP A 316 -7.80 -28.72 -23.34
N HIS A 317 -8.11 -27.52 -22.84
CA HIS A 317 -8.76 -27.34 -21.55
C HIS A 317 -10.19 -27.95 -21.54
N PRO A 318 -10.63 -28.64 -20.47
CA PRO A 318 -11.97 -29.24 -20.40
C PRO A 318 -13.12 -28.28 -20.75
N TRP A 319 -13.10 -27.05 -20.22
CA TRP A 319 -14.08 -26.00 -20.55
C TRP A 319 -14.21 -25.69 -22.04
N ALA A 320 -13.15 -25.83 -22.86
CA ALA A 320 -13.24 -25.59 -24.30
C ALA A 320 -14.22 -26.56 -25.00
N THR A 321 -14.43 -27.74 -24.42
CA THR A 321 -15.39 -28.74 -24.91
C THR A 321 -16.69 -28.76 -24.12
N GLU A 322 -16.62 -28.63 -22.78
CA GLU A 322 -17.77 -28.74 -21.88
C GLU A 322 -18.61 -27.44 -21.80
N HIS A 323 -17.97 -26.30 -22.03
CA HIS A 323 -18.57 -24.97 -21.93
C HIS A 323 -18.21 -24.08 -23.13
N PRO A 324 -18.59 -24.47 -24.37
CA PRO A 324 -18.27 -23.70 -25.58
C PRO A 324 -18.83 -22.27 -25.53
N ASP A 325 -19.94 -22.05 -24.81
CA ASP A 325 -20.54 -20.73 -24.61
C ASP A 325 -19.64 -19.77 -23.79
N TRP A 326 -18.60 -20.26 -23.12
CA TRP A 326 -17.61 -19.42 -22.42
C TRP A 326 -16.50 -18.92 -23.35
N PHE A 327 -16.64 -19.12 -24.66
CA PHE A 327 -15.69 -18.67 -25.67
C PHE A 327 -16.41 -17.93 -26.80
N THR A 328 -15.64 -17.16 -27.56
CA THR A 328 -16.15 -16.53 -28.79
C THR A 328 -15.87 -17.47 -29.96
N ILE A 329 -16.90 -18.19 -30.40
CA ILE A 329 -16.84 -19.08 -31.57
C ILE A 329 -16.97 -18.23 -32.85
N LEU A 330 -16.00 -18.37 -33.75
CA LEU A 330 -15.96 -17.71 -35.06
C LEU A 330 -16.95 -18.36 -36.04
N PRO A 331 -17.31 -17.70 -37.15
CA PRO A 331 -18.27 -18.24 -38.11
C PRO A 331 -17.89 -19.58 -38.75
N ASP A 332 -16.60 -19.94 -38.73
CA ASP A 332 -16.09 -21.23 -39.22
C ASP A 332 -16.09 -22.33 -38.15
N GLY A 333 -16.56 -22.02 -36.93
CA GLY A 333 -16.63 -22.94 -35.79
C GLY A 333 -15.35 -22.99 -34.94
N THR A 334 -14.31 -22.23 -35.29
CA THR A 334 -13.07 -22.17 -34.49
C THR A 334 -13.16 -21.13 -33.37
N ILE A 335 -12.31 -21.23 -32.35
CA ILE A 335 -12.19 -20.21 -31.29
C ILE A 335 -10.98 -19.32 -31.61
N ALA A 336 -11.16 -18.00 -31.55
CA ALA A 336 -10.07 -17.06 -31.75
C ALA A 336 -9.01 -17.15 -30.65
N TYR A 337 -7.72 -17.11 -31.03
CA TYR A 337 -6.61 -17.04 -30.07
C TYR A 337 -6.61 -15.72 -29.30
N ALA A 338 -6.00 -15.72 -28.11
CA ALA A 338 -5.80 -14.50 -27.36
C ALA A 338 -4.72 -13.62 -28.01
N GLU A 339 -4.97 -12.31 -28.05
CA GLU A 339 -4.02 -11.31 -28.54
C GLU A 339 -3.95 -10.13 -27.56
N ASN A 340 -2.74 -9.66 -27.27
CA ASN A 340 -2.49 -8.36 -26.64
C ASN A 340 -1.50 -7.60 -27.53
N PRO A 341 -1.99 -6.84 -28.53
CA PRO A 341 -1.15 -6.31 -29.60
C PRO A 341 0.10 -5.58 -29.08
N PRO A 342 1.32 -5.91 -29.58
CA PRO A 342 1.61 -6.81 -30.71
C PRO A 342 1.77 -8.30 -30.37
N LYS A 343 1.63 -8.72 -29.10
CA LYS A 343 1.82 -10.13 -28.66
C LYS A 343 0.63 -11.00 -29.08
N LYS A 344 0.93 -12.16 -29.68
CA LYS A 344 -0.06 -13.22 -30.01
C LYS A 344 0.19 -14.46 -29.14
N TYR A 345 -0.89 -15.04 -28.63
CA TYR A 345 -0.84 -16.23 -27.78
C TYR A 345 -1.64 -17.35 -28.42
N GLN A 346 -1.01 -18.10 -29.33
CA GLN A 346 -1.64 -19.20 -30.09
C GLN A 346 -1.93 -20.44 -29.25
N ASP A 347 -1.33 -20.49 -28.05
CA ASP A 347 -1.46 -21.53 -27.04
C ASP A 347 -2.65 -21.32 -26.10
N ILE A 348 -3.41 -20.22 -26.23
CA ILE A 348 -4.55 -19.92 -25.36
C ILE A 348 -5.76 -19.28 -26.09
N TYR A 349 -6.94 -19.56 -25.54
CA TYR A 349 -8.23 -18.98 -25.86
C TYR A 349 -8.69 -18.04 -24.73
N PRO A 350 -9.14 -16.81 -25.05
CA PRO A 350 -9.71 -15.90 -24.08
C PRO A 350 -11.15 -16.31 -23.74
N LEU A 351 -11.52 -16.17 -22.47
CA LEU A 351 -12.88 -16.42 -22.01
C LEU A 351 -13.83 -15.28 -22.42
N ASN A 352 -15.04 -15.63 -22.81
CA ASN A 352 -16.18 -14.75 -23.08
C ASN A 352 -17.09 -14.73 -21.84
N PHE A 353 -17.34 -13.53 -21.32
CA PHE A 353 -18.13 -13.33 -20.09
C PHE A 353 -19.58 -12.89 -20.35
N ASP A 354 -19.96 -12.77 -21.62
CA ASP A 354 -21.23 -12.17 -22.05
C ASP A 354 -22.27 -13.22 -22.48
N ASN A 355 -21.84 -14.31 -23.12
CA ASN A 355 -22.71 -15.35 -23.67
C ASN A 355 -23.43 -16.16 -22.57
N ASP A 356 -22.69 -16.72 -21.61
CA ASP A 356 -23.22 -17.38 -20.40
C ASP A 356 -22.62 -16.75 -19.15
N ARG A 357 -23.05 -15.52 -18.88
CA ARG A 357 -22.58 -14.74 -17.72
C ARG A 357 -22.78 -15.47 -16.40
N ALA A 358 -23.90 -16.15 -16.21
CA ALA A 358 -24.19 -16.81 -14.93
C ALA A 358 -23.28 -18.02 -14.70
N GLY A 359 -23.09 -18.86 -15.72
CA GLY A 359 -22.25 -20.06 -15.63
C GLY A 359 -20.78 -19.71 -15.40
N ILE A 360 -20.19 -18.80 -16.20
CA ILE A 360 -18.76 -18.46 -16.06
C ILE A 360 -18.46 -17.78 -14.72
N TYR A 361 -19.36 -16.90 -14.23
CA TYR A 361 -19.20 -16.27 -12.92
C TYR A 361 -19.18 -17.31 -11.81
N ALA A 362 -20.14 -18.25 -11.82
CA ALA A 362 -20.19 -19.33 -10.84
C ALA A 362 -19.00 -20.30 -10.96
N GLY A 363 -18.55 -20.60 -12.17
CA GLY A 363 -17.39 -21.43 -12.46
C GLY A 363 -16.11 -20.87 -11.86
N VAL A 364 -15.81 -19.59 -12.12
CA VAL A 364 -14.60 -18.95 -11.58
C VAL A 364 -14.68 -18.79 -10.05
N LEU A 365 -15.85 -18.44 -9.51
CA LEU A 365 -16.03 -18.38 -8.05
C LEU A 365 -15.73 -19.73 -7.38
N ARG A 366 -16.14 -20.85 -7.99
CA ARG A 366 -15.86 -22.21 -7.50
C ARG A 366 -14.35 -22.49 -7.49
N VAL A 367 -13.64 -22.14 -8.55
CA VAL A 367 -12.18 -22.30 -8.66
C VAL A 367 -11.47 -21.53 -7.54
N VAL A 368 -11.80 -20.25 -7.35
CA VAL A 368 -11.17 -19.44 -6.30
C VAL A 368 -11.44 -20.02 -4.90
N LEU A 369 -12.68 -20.45 -4.62
CA LEU A 369 -13.03 -21.07 -3.35
C LEU A 369 -12.33 -22.42 -3.13
N HIS A 370 -12.10 -23.21 -4.18
CA HIS A 370 -11.33 -24.45 -4.10
C HIS A 370 -9.91 -24.18 -3.59
N TRP A 371 -9.19 -23.22 -4.17
CA TRP A 371 -7.83 -22.87 -3.73
C TRP A 371 -7.77 -22.24 -2.34
N ILE A 372 -8.78 -21.43 -1.96
CA ILE A 372 -8.92 -20.93 -0.58
C ILE A 372 -9.03 -22.09 0.41
N ASN A 373 -9.82 -23.13 0.10
CA ASN A 373 -9.94 -24.31 0.97
C ASN A 373 -8.62 -25.08 1.12
N LEU A 374 -7.72 -25.00 0.14
CA LEU A 374 -6.37 -25.55 0.19
C LEU A 374 -5.35 -24.61 0.88
N GLY A 375 -5.78 -23.45 1.36
CA GLY A 375 -4.98 -22.53 2.17
C GLY A 375 -4.33 -21.37 1.41
N VAL A 376 -4.76 -21.10 0.17
CA VAL A 376 -4.32 -19.93 -0.61
C VAL A 376 -5.15 -18.70 -0.22
N ASN A 377 -4.50 -17.68 0.34
CA ASN A 377 -5.16 -16.43 0.78
C ASN A 377 -4.81 -15.21 -0.07
N ILE A 378 -4.02 -15.39 -1.13
CA ILE A 378 -3.58 -14.31 -2.01
C ILE A 378 -3.66 -14.80 -3.46
N PHE A 379 -4.27 -14.01 -4.32
CA PHE A 379 -4.32 -14.27 -5.77
C PHE A 379 -3.66 -13.12 -6.52
N ARG A 380 -2.60 -13.43 -7.27
CA ARG A 380 -2.10 -12.53 -8.32
C ARG A 380 -2.97 -12.78 -9.54
N VAL A 381 -3.64 -11.76 -10.04
CA VAL A 381 -4.62 -11.91 -11.12
C VAL A 381 -4.00 -11.43 -12.42
N ASP A 382 -3.97 -12.30 -13.41
CA ASP A 382 -3.35 -12.04 -14.71
C ASP A 382 -4.21 -11.13 -15.61
N ASN A 383 -3.61 -10.04 -16.06
CA ASN A 383 -4.17 -9.08 -17.01
C ASN A 383 -5.67 -8.77 -16.76
N PRO A 384 -6.09 -8.37 -15.54
CA PRO A 384 -7.51 -8.21 -15.22
C PRO A 384 -8.19 -7.14 -16.07
N HIS A 385 -7.42 -6.22 -16.65
CA HIS A 385 -7.90 -5.20 -17.58
C HIS A 385 -8.40 -5.74 -18.93
N THR A 386 -8.23 -7.04 -19.20
CA THR A 386 -8.76 -7.75 -20.38
C THR A 386 -10.10 -8.44 -20.10
N LYS A 387 -10.54 -8.49 -18.83
CA LYS A 387 -11.81 -9.09 -18.41
C LYS A 387 -12.79 -7.98 -17.97
N PRO A 388 -14.12 -8.19 -18.01
CA PRO A 388 -15.08 -7.14 -17.69
C PRO A 388 -14.93 -6.58 -16.26
N PRO A 389 -14.92 -5.24 -16.06
CA PRO A 389 -14.75 -4.66 -14.72
C PRO A 389 -15.82 -5.07 -13.70
N ASN A 390 -17.08 -5.24 -14.15
CA ASN A 390 -18.19 -5.69 -13.31
C ASN A 390 -18.05 -7.14 -12.82
N PHE A 391 -17.32 -7.99 -13.56
CA PHE A 391 -16.99 -9.33 -13.11
C PHE A 391 -16.07 -9.27 -11.88
N TRP A 392 -15.02 -8.45 -11.93
CA TRP A 392 -14.07 -8.34 -10.82
C TRP A 392 -14.72 -7.75 -9.57
N GLU A 393 -15.50 -6.69 -9.70
CA GLU A 393 -16.24 -6.11 -8.58
C GLU A 393 -17.13 -7.16 -7.90
N TRP A 394 -17.84 -7.96 -8.70
CA TRP A 394 -18.69 -9.03 -8.20
C TRP A 394 -17.87 -10.14 -7.51
N LEU A 395 -16.83 -10.67 -8.17
CA LEU A 395 -16.04 -11.79 -7.66
C LEU A 395 -15.36 -11.44 -6.34
N ILE A 396 -14.68 -10.28 -6.29
CA ILE A 396 -13.97 -9.83 -5.09
C ILE A 396 -14.95 -9.59 -3.95
N THR A 397 -16.11 -9.00 -4.23
CA THR A 397 -17.17 -8.80 -3.24
C THR A 397 -17.69 -10.14 -2.70
N GLU A 398 -17.94 -11.12 -3.56
CA GLU A 398 -18.42 -12.44 -3.13
C GLU A 398 -17.39 -13.21 -2.32
N ILE A 399 -16.11 -13.14 -2.67
CA ILE A 399 -15.04 -13.75 -1.88
C ILE A 399 -14.91 -13.05 -0.54
N LYS A 400 -14.78 -11.71 -0.50
CA LYS A 400 -14.58 -10.96 0.75
C LYS A 400 -15.75 -11.03 1.73
N LYS A 401 -16.97 -11.32 1.27
CA LYS A 401 -18.11 -11.64 2.15
C LYS A 401 -17.88 -12.89 3.02
N ARG A 402 -17.16 -13.88 2.48
CA ARG A 402 -16.92 -15.20 3.10
C ARG A 402 -15.54 -15.28 3.74
N HIS A 403 -14.54 -14.71 3.06
CA HIS A 403 -13.12 -14.73 3.41
C HIS A 403 -12.54 -13.30 3.26
N PRO A 404 -12.82 -12.39 4.22
CA PRO A 404 -12.42 -10.99 4.12
C PRO A 404 -10.89 -10.79 4.07
N ASP A 405 -10.15 -11.77 4.58
CA ASP A 405 -8.68 -11.84 4.64
C ASP A 405 -8.02 -12.16 3.29
N VAL A 406 -8.78 -12.63 2.28
CA VAL A 406 -8.25 -12.93 0.95
C VAL A 406 -7.90 -11.63 0.21
N LEU A 407 -6.71 -11.61 -0.39
CA LEU A 407 -6.16 -10.45 -1.09
C LEU A 407 -6.03 -10.71 -2.60
N PHE A 408 -6.24 -9.66 -3.39
CA PHE A 408 -6.12 -9.72 -4.86
C PHE A 408 -5.12 -8.68 -5.37
N LEU A 409 -4.13 -9.13 -6.12
CA LEU A 409 -3.14 -8.29 -6.78
C LEU A 409 -3.46 -8.20 -8.27
N ALA A 410 -3.73 -7.00 -8.79
CA ALA A 410 -3.99 -6.78 -10.21
C ALA A 410 -2.69 -6.62 -10.99
N GLU A 411 -2.37 -7.55 -11.88
CA GLU A 411 -1.30 -7.37 -12.85
C GLU A 411 -1.81 -6.57 -14.07
N ALA A 412 -1.87 -5.25 -13.94
CA ALA A 412 -2.47 -4.39 -14.97
C ALA A 412 -1.48 -3.35 -15.52
N PHE A 413 -0.71 -3.73 -16.52
CA PHE A 413 0.11 -2.81 -17.32
C PHE A 413 -0.72 -2.13 -18.42
N THR A 414 -1.65 -1.28 -18.01
CA THR A 414 -2.58 -0.56 -18.90
C THR A 414 -2.72 0.88 -18.45
N ARG A 415 -3.29 1.77 -19.26
CA ARG A 415 -3.41 3.22 -18.97
C ARG A 415 -3.97 3.53 -17.56
N PRO A 416 -3.57 4.66 -16.93
CA PRO A 416 -3.88 4.98 -15.53
C PRO A 416 -5.36 4.87 -15.16
N ALA A 417 -6.27 5.35 -16.03
CA ALA A 417 -7.71 5.28 -15.77
C ALA A 417 -8.23 3.86 -15.51
N ARG A 418 -7.66 2.85 -16.21
CA ARG A 418 -8.01 1.44 -16.01
C ARG A 418 -7.27 0.85 -14.82
N LEU A 419 -5.98 1.17 -14.65
CA LEU A 419 -5.17 0.71 -13.51
C LEU A 419 -5.80 1.11 -12.18
N TYR A 420 -6.06 2.40 -11.98
CA TYR A 420 -6.73 2.92 -10.78
C TYR A 420 -8.22 2.57 -10.74
N GLY A 421 -8.85 2.36 -11.90
CA GLY A 421 -10.23 1.85 -11.99
C GLY A 421 -10.38 0.48 -11.34
N LEU A 422 -9.47 -0.46 -11.63
CA LEU A 422 -9.47 -1.80 -11.03
C LEU A 422 -9.24 -1.75 -9.52
N ALA A 423 -8.30 -0.93 -9.05
CA ALA A 423 -8.05 -0.75 -7.62
C ALA A 423 -9.33 -0.30 -6.86
N ARG A 424 -10.03 0.70 -7.42
CA ARG A 424 -11.31 1.19 -6.87
C ARG A 424 -12.40 0.11 -6.80
N LEU A 425 -12.45 -0.81 -7.76
CA LEU A 425 -13.44 -1.89 -7.82
C LEU A 425 -13.23 -2.99 -6.78
N GLY A 426 -12.06 -3.04 -6.12
CA GLY A 426 -11.85 -3.95 -4.99
C GLY A 426 -10.49 -4.64 -4.99
N PHE A 427 -9.70 -4.56 -6.05
CA PHE A 427 -8.34 -5.09 -6.03
C PHE A 427 -7.55 -4.49 -4.87
N THR A 428 -6.88 -5.37 -4.12
CA THR A 428 -6.14 -5.01 -2.92
C THR A 428 -4.87 -4.26 -3.30
N GLN A 429 -4.14 -4.80 -4.27
CA GLN A 429 -2.87 -4.27 -4.75
C GLN A 429 -2.87 -4.15 -6.27
N SER A 430 -1.95 -3.33 -6.79
CA SER A 430 -1.76 -3.10 -8.21
C SER A 430 -0.28 -3.21 -8.58
N TYR A 431 0.03 -3.90 -9.67
CA TYR A 431 1.26 -3.63 -10.41
C TYR A 431 1.27 -2.19 -10.91
N THR A 432 2.47 -1.70 -11.23
CA THR A 432 2.71 -0.30 -11.57
C THR A 432 3.71 -0.18 -12.72
N TYR A 433 3.98 1.04 -13.17
CA TYR A 433 4.98 1.29 -14.20
C TYR A 433 6.41 1.42 -13.68
N PHE A 434 6.68 1.01 -12.45
CA PHE A 434 7.97 1.23 -11.79
C PHE A 434 9.17 0.82 -12.64
N THR A 435 9.11 -0.33 -13.31
CA THR A 435 10.19 -0.85 -14.18
C THR A 435 10.63 0.14 -15.26
N TRP A 436 9.69 0.90 -15.82
CA TRP A 436 9.95 1.91 -16.86
C TRP A 436 10.22 3.32 -16.33
N LYS A 437 10.22 3.52 -15.01
CA LYS A 437 10.59 4.81 -14.38
C LYS A 437 12.05 4.73 -13.97
N THR A 438 12.93 5.44 -14.68
CA THR A 438 14.39 5.30 -14.51
C THR A 438 15.10 6.60 -14.22
N ALA A 439 14.68 7.71 -14.83
CA ALA A 439 15.24 9.02 -14.52
C ALA A 439 14.75 9.51 -13.15
N ARG A 440 15.53 10.37 -12.50
CA ARG A 440 15.17 10.93 -11.19
C ARG A 440 13.79 11.58 -11.18
N TRP A 441 13.52 12.44 -12.16
CA TRP A 441 12.24 13.15 -12.25
C TRP A 441 11.05 12.21 -12.47
N GLU A 442 11.25 11.11 -13.22
CA GLU A 442 10.22 10.08 -13.41
C GLU A 442 9.89 9.36 -12.10
N LEU A 443 10.92 9.08 -11.29
CA LEU A 443 10.78 8.42 -9.99
C LEU A 443 10.15 9.35 -8.94
N GLU A 444 10.50 10.63 -8.94
CA GLU A 444 9.88 11.66 -8.08
C GLU A 444 8.40 11.85 -8.44
N GLU A 445 8.07 12.02 -9.72
CA GLU A 445 6.69 12.11 -10.20
C GLU A 445 5.89 10.85 -9.81
N PHE A 446 6.47 9.68 -10.09
CA PHE A 446 5.86 8.40 -9.77
C PHE A 446 5.63 8.20 -8.26
N GLY A 447 6.62 8.50 -7.42
CA GLY A 447 6.47 8.40 -5.95
C GLY A 447 5.38 9.31 -5.41
N ASN A 448 5.29 10.55 -5.91
CA ASN A 448 4.22 11.48 -5.54
C ASN A 448 2.84 11.01 -6.02
N GLU A 449 2.74 10.48 -7.24
CA GLU A 449 1.50 9.87 -7.76
C GLU A 449 1.03 8.71 -6.86
N LEU A 450 1.94 7.81 -6.48
CA LEU A 450 1.63 6.69 -5.59
C LEU A 450 1.09 7.16 -4.23
N ALA A 451 1.70 8.18 -3.64
CA ALA A 451 1.25 8.76 -2.37
C ALA A 451 -0.13 9.42 -2.49
N ALA A 452 -0.37 10.15 -3.59
CA ALA A 452 -1.65 10.80 -3.87
C ALA A 452 -2.80 9.80 -4.06
N HIS A 453 -2.52 8.63 -4.65
CA HIS A 453 -3.50 7.57 -4.87
C HIS A 453 -3.62 6.54 -3.73
N ALA A 454 -2.97 6.77 -2.58
CA ALA A 454 -2.95 5.84 -1.45
C ALA A 454 -4.33 5.51 -0.86
N ASP A 455 -5.33 6.38 -1.06
CA ASP A 455 -6.73 6.13 -0.65
C ASP A 455 -7.45 5.08 -1.49
N GLU A 456 -6.96 4.78 -2.69
CA GLU A 456 -7.65 3.91 -3.64
C GLU A 456 -6.78 2.78 -4.21
N ALA A 457 -5.45 2.91 -4.22
CA ALA A 457 -4.53 1.92 -4.77
C ALA A 457 -3.33 1.67 -3.86
N ARG A 458 -2.80 0.45 -3.93
CA ARG A 458 -1.61 0.01 -3.17
C ARG A 458 -0.61 -0.60 -4.16
N PRO A 459 0.54 0.05 -4.38
CA PRO A 459 1.50 -0.42 -5.36
C PRO A 459 2.24 -1.67 -4.87
N ASN A 460 2.41 -2.64 -5.74
CA ASN A 460 3.36 -3.74 -5.58
C ASN A 460 4.48 -3.54 -6.61
N LEU A 461 5.66 -3.11 -6.13
CA LEU A 461 6.80 -2.76 -6.98
C LEU A 461 7.70 -3.97 -7.22
N PHE A 462 7.38 -4.75 -8.25
CA PHE A 462 8.29 -5.78 -8.73
C PHE A 462 9.48 -5.16 -9.46
N VAL A 463 10.70 -5.58 -9.10
CA VAL A 463 11.95 -5.13 -9.76
C VAL A 463 12.15 -5.76 -11.13
N ASN A 464 11.59 -6.95 -11.32
CA ASN A 464 11.54 -7.72 -12.56
C ASN A 464 10.32 -8.66 -12.51
N THR A 465 9.89 -9.14 -13.67
CA THR A 465 8.88 -10.21 -13.79
C THR A 465 9.33 -11.17 -14.91
N PRO A 466 8.73 -12.36 -15.08
CA PRO A 466 9.07 -13.26 -16.18
C PRO A 466 8.90 -12.66 -17.59
N ASP A 467 8.14 -11.57 -17.71
CA ASP A 467 7.88 -10.82 -18.94
C ASP A 467 8.67 -9.50 -19.05
N ILE A 468 9.31 -9.05 -17.98
CA ILE A 468 9.93 -7.73 -17.89
C ILE A 468 11.36 -7.84 -17.34
N LEU A 469 12.31 -7.77 -18.26
CA LEU A 469 13.73 -7.48 -18.05
C LEU A 469 14.02 -6.13 -18.70
N HIS A 470 13.85 -5.05 -17.94
CA HIS A 470 14.04 -3.70 -18.46
C HIS A 470 15.48 -3.45 -18.94
N GLU A 471 15.67 -2.65 -19.99
CA GLU A 471 16.97 -2.31 -20.59
C GLU A 471 18.01 -1.83 -19.57
N SER A 472 17.58 -1.10 -18.54
CA SER A 472 18.48 -0.66 -17.47
C SER A 472 19.19 -1.82 -16.78
N LEU A 473 18.50 -2.94 -16.53
CA LEU A 473 19.09 -4.14 -15.93
C LEU A 473 20.02 -4.88 -16.91
N GLN A 474 19.71 -4.83 -18.20
CA GLN A 474 20.51 -5.47 -19.26
C GLN A 474 21.89 -4.82 -19.38
N HIS A 475 21.97 -3.50 -19.21
CA HIS A 475 23.21 -2.74 -19.42
C HIS A 475 23.87 -2.24 -18.14
N GLY A 476 23.13 -2.13 -17.03
CA GLY A 476 23.59 -1.49 -15.80
C GLY A 476 24.42 -2.38 -14.86
N GLY A 477 24.62 -3.66 -15.19
CA GLY A 477 25.40 -4.59 -14.38
C GLY A 477 24.88 -4.77 -12.93
N PRO A 478 25.67 -5.40 -12.03
CA PRO A 478 25.24 -5.69 -10.67
C PRO A 478 24.79 -4.46 -9.85
N GLY A 479 25.41 -3.30 -10.08
CA GLY A 479 25.04 -2.05 -9.41
C GLY A 479 23.60 -1.63 -9.70
N MET A 480 23.11 -1.84 -10.93
CA MET A 480 21.72 -1.54 -11.28
C MET A 480 20.74 -2.47 -10.57
N PHE A 481 21.04 -3.76 -10.43
CA PHE A 481 20.18 -4.66 -9.65
C PHE A 481 20.11 -4.22 -8.18
N ALA A 482 21.26 -3.86 -7.59
CA ALA A 482 21.27 -3.38 -6.21
C ALA A 482 20.45 -2.09 -6.02
N LEU A 483 20.59 -1.10 -6.91
CA LEU A 483 19.89 0.19 -6.78
C LEU A 483 18.39 0.08 -7.08
N ARG A 484 17.98 -0.78 -8.03
CA ARG A 484 16.56 -1.01 -8.34
C ARG A 484 15.85 -1.76 -7.21
N ALA A 485 16.53 -2.71 -6.56
CA ALA A 485 16.06 -3.32 -5.31
C ALA A 485 15.89 -2.28 -4.21
N ALA A 486 16.87 -1.40 -4.00
CA ALA A 486 16.79 -0.33 -3.00
C ALA A 486 15.58 0.59 -3.25
N LEU A 487 15.39 1.05 -4.48
CA LEU A 487 14.25 1.88 -4.88
C LEU A 487 12.91 1.20 -4.60
N ALA A 488 12.70 -0.03 -5.09
CA ALA A 488 11.44 -0.75 -4.89
C ALA A 488 11.15 -0.99 -3.41
N ALA A 489 12.17 -1.41 -2.66
CA ALA A 489 12.12 -1.75 -1.25
C ALA A 489 11.94 -0.53 -0.33
N THR A 490 12.12 0.71 -0.79
CA THR A 490 12.01 1.89 0.07
C THR A 490 10.95 2.89 -0.39
N LEU A 491 10.66 2.97 -1.69
CA LEU A 491 9.54 3.77 -2.21
C LEU A 491 8.18 3.20 -1.79
N SER A 492 7.99 1.88 -1.89
CA SER A 492 6.70 1.23 -1.63
C SER A 492 6.69 0.32 -0.41
N PRO A 493 5.59 0.29 0.37
CA PRO A 493 5.34 -0.72 1.38
C PRO A 493 5.24 -2.14 0.85
N THR A 494 4.92 -2.35 -0.43
CA THR A 494 4.96 -3.68 -1.05
C THR A 494 5.87 -3.68 -2.27
N TRP A 495 6.77 -4.65 -2.32
CA TRP A 495 7.70 -4.86 -3.43
C TRP A 495 7.90 -6.35 -3.71
N GLY A 496 8.45 -6.67 -4.87
CA GLY A 496 8.63 -8.05 -5.30
C GLY A 496 9.89 -8.30 -6.12
N VAL A 497 10.34 -9.55 -6.12
CA VAL A 497 11.47 -10.05 -6.89
C VAL A 497 11.07 -11.33 -7.60
N TYR A 498 11.38 -11.43 -8.88
CA TYR A 498 11.31 -12.69 -9.61
C TYR A 498 12.67 -13.40 -9.62
N SER A 499 12.64 -14.68 -9.25
CA SER A 499 13.78 -15.58 -9.15
C SER A 499 14.76 -15.48 -10.34
N GLY A 500 16.05 -15.38 -10.03
CA GLY A 500 17.12 -15.13 -11.00
C GLY A 500 17.64 -13.70 -10.96
N TYR A 501 16.85 -12.76 -10.39
CA TYR A 501 17.30 -11.40 -10.12
C TYR A 501 18.54 -11.36 -9.23
N GLU A 502 18.56 -12.20 -8.19
CA GLU A 502 19.67 -12.29 -7.25
C GLU A 502 20.96 -12.83 -7.88
N LEU A 503 20.87 -13.44 -9.07
CA LEU A 503 21.99 -13.95 -9.85
C LEU A 503 22.38 -13.00 -11.00
N TYR A 504 21.79 -11.81 -11.05
CA TYR A 504 22.02 -10.82 -12.10
C TYR A 504 21.72 -11.35 -13.52
N GLU A 505 20.66 -12.17 -13.66
CA GLU A 505 20.18 -12.62 -14.97
C GLU A 505 19.74 -11.41 -15.82
N HIS A 506 20.53 -11.06 -16.83
CA HIS A 506 20.40 -9.79 -17.57
C HIS A 506 20.42 -9.95 -19.10
N LEU A 507 20.47 -11.19 -19.61
CA LEU A 507 20.50 -11.44 -21.05
C LEU A 507 19.08 -11.40 -21.63
N PRO A 508 18.78 -10.48 -22.57
CA PRO A 508 17.51 -10.46 -23.26
C PRO A 508 17.47 -11.51 -24.38
N ALA A 509 16.27 -11.93 -24.78
CA ALA A 509 16.07 -12.86 -25.90
C ALA A 509 16.65 -12.33 -27.22
N ARG A 510 16.67 -11.00 -27.38
CA ARG A 510 17.35 -10.24 -28.44
C ARG A 510 17.46 -8.78 -28.03
N GLU A 511 18.32 -8.03 -28.70
CA GLU A 511 18.44 -6.57 -28.53
C GLU A 511 17.08 -5.86 -28.68
N GLY A 512 16.79 -4.92 -27.77
CA GLY A 512 15.51 -4.20 -27.71
C GLY A 512 14.33 -5.00 -27.17
N SER A 513 14.53 -6.24 -26.72
CA SER A 513 13.48 -7.05 -26.08
C SER A 513 13.55 -6.95 -24.56
N GLU A 514 12.40 -6.89 -23.90
CA GLU A 514 12.29 -7.02 -22.44
C GLU A 514 12.06 -8.47 -21.98
N GLU A 515 12.11 -9.45 -22.89
CA GLU A 515 11.94 -10.87 -22.57
C GLU A 515 13.31 -11.47 -22.27
N TYR A 516 13.39 -12.36 -21.27
CA TYR A 516 14.63 -13.07 -20.94
C TYR A 516 15.06 -14.03 -22.05
N LEU A 517 16.36 -14.13 -22.27
CA LEU A 517 16.95 -15.27 -23.00
C LEU A 517 16.72 -16.55 -22.21
N ASP A 518 16.34 -17.61 -22.92
CA ASP A 518 16.06 -18.92 -22.36
C ASP A 518 14.97 -18.87 -21.28
N SER A 519 13.94 -18.05 -21.51
CA SER A 519 12.90 -17.71 -20.53
C SER A 519 12.30 -18.93 -19.83
N GLU A 520 12.30 -18.89 -18.50
CA GLU A 520 11.71 -19.91 -17.62
C GLU A 520 10.23 -20.18 -17.90
N LYS A 521 9.55 -19.26 -18.59
CA LYS A 521 8.19 -19.46 -19.08
C LYS A 521 8.07 -20.63 -20.05
N TYR A 522 9.10 -20.94 -20.82
CA TYR A 522 9.04 -21.97 -21.87
C TYR A 522 9.97 -23.16 -21.64
N GLN A 523 10.87 -23.08 -20.67
CA GLN A 523 11.83 -24.14 -20.35
C GLN A 523 12.13 -24.18 -18.85
N LEU A 524 12.71 -25.29 -18.39
CA LEU A 524 13.15 -25.43 -16.99
C LEU A 524 14.44 -24.64 -16.75
N ARG A 525 14.51 -23.91 -15.64
CA ARG A 525 15.65 -23.06 -15.25
C ARG A 525 16.11 -23.35 -13.82
N PRO A 526 16.64 -24.55 -13.55
CA PRO A 526 17.34 -24.81 -12.30
C PRO A 526 18.51 -23.84 -12.13
N ARG A 527 18.71 -23.36 -10.90
CA ARG A 527 19.70 -22.34 -10.53
C ARG A 527 20.47 -22.81 -9.30
N ASP A 528 21.78 -22.67 -9.32
CA ASP A 528 22.64 -22.99 -8.18
C ASP A 528 22.96 -21.74 -7.36
N TYR A 529 22.00 -21.33 -6.53
CA TYR A 529 22.14 -20.16 -5.65
C TYR A 529 23.31 -20.31 -4.67
N LYS A 530 23.53 -21.53 -4.16
CA LYS A 530 24.59 -21.80 -3.20
C LYS A 530 25.97 -21.60 -3.82
N ALA A 531 26.17 -22.06 -5.05
CA ALA A 531 27.41 -21.83 -5.76
C ALA A 531 27.62 -20.33 -6.05
N ALA A 532 26.59 -19.62 -6.49
CA ALA A 532 26.68 -18.16 -6.72
C ALA A 532 27.04 -17.40 -5.42
N ALA A 533 26.37 -17.70 -4.32
CA ALA A 533 26.66 -17.14 -3.01
C ALA A 533 28.11 -17.44 -2.57
N SER A 534 28.61 -18.66 -2.79
CA SER A 534 29.99 -19.04 -2.45
C SER A 534 31.06 -18.30 -3.24
N ARG A 535 30.73 -17.81 -4.44
CA ARG A 535 31.60 -16.99 -5.29
C ARG A 535 31.45 -15.48 -5.05
N GLY A 536 30.51 -15.07 -4.19
CA GLY A 536 30.17 -13.66 -3.99
C GLY A 536 29.38 -13.04 -5.16
N GLU A 537 28.76 -13.87 -6.00
CA GLU A 537 28.01 -13.48 -7.19
C GLU A 537 26.49 -13.54 -6.92
N SER A 538 26.07 -13.13 -5.72
CA SER A 538 24.66 -13.19 -5.29
C SER A 538 24.25 -11.87 -4.64
N LEU A 539 23.07 -11.36 -5.00
CA LEU A 539 22.45 -10.20 -4.38
C LEU A 539 21.61 -10.56 -3.13
N GLU A 540 21.48 -11.86 -2.80
CA GLU A 540 20.67 -12.31 -1.66
C GLU A 540 21.02 -11.56 -0.36
N PRO A 541 22.31 -11.33 0.01
CA PRO A 541 22.63 -10.59 1.24
C PRO A 541 22.08 -9.15 1.25
N TRP A 542 22.07 -8.48 0.09
CA TRP A 542 21.53 -7.14 -0.02
C TRP A 542 20.01 -7.12 0.10
N ILE A 543 19.32 -8.07 -0.56
CA ILE A 543 17.87 -8.27 -0.44
C ILE A 543 17.49 -8.56 1.02
N THR A 544 18.23 -9.44 1.69
CA THR A 544 18.05 -9.73 3.12
C THR A 544 18.17 -8.47 3.97
N SER A 545 19.20 -7.66 3.73
CA SER A 545 19.41 -6.39 4.44
C SER A 545 18.23 -5.43 4.23
N LEU A 546 17.80 -5.23 2.99
CA LEU A 546 16.65 -4.38 2.65
C LEU A 546 15.38 -4.83 3.38
N ASN A 547 15.06 -6.13 3.37
CA ASN A 547 13.89 -6.66 4.07
C ASN A 547 14.02 -6.53 5.59
N ALA A 548 15.22 -6.70 6.16
CA ALA A 548 15.46 -6.49 7.57
C ALA A 548 15.27 -5.02 7.98
N ILE A 549 15.78 -4.07 7.18
CA ILE A 549 15.61 -2.62 7.39
C ILE A 549 14.13 -2.25 7.34
N ARG A 550 13.40 -2.70 6.31
CA ARG A 550 11.95 -2.46 6.19
C ARG A 550 11.14 -2.96 7.39
N ARG A 551 11.54 -4.10 7.97
CA ARG A 551 10.89 -4.66 9.17
C ARG A 551 11.18 -3.83 10.43
N ARG A 552 12.39 -3.28 10.55
CA ARG A 552 12.79 -2.42 11.68
C ARG A 552 12.13 -1.04 11.64
N HIS A 553 11.84 -0.51 10.45
CA HIS A 553 11.35 0.85 10.25
C HIS A 553 9.91 0.90 9.74
N PRO A 554 8.91 1.10 10.62
CA PRO A 554 7.51 1.36 10.25
C PRO A 554 7.32 2.43 9.18
N ALA A 555 8.20 3.43 9.06
CA ALA A 555 8.15 4.46 8.03
C ALA A 555 8.18 3.88 6.60
N LEU A 556 8.95 2.81 6.39
CA LEU A 556 9.04 2.10 5.10
C LEU A 556 7.81 1.20 4.83
N GLN A 557 6.93 1.05 5.82
CA GLN A 557 5.70 0.27 5.74
C GLN A 557 4.47 1.13 5.42
N GLN A 558 4.64 2.46 5.33
CA GLN A 558 3.60 3.43 4.95
C GLN A 558 3.78 3.93 3.51
N LEU A 559 2.68 4.31 2.87
CA LEU A 559 2.68 4.81 1.48
C LEU A 559 2.61 6.34 1.38
N ARG A 560 1.79 6.97 2.23
CA ARG A 560 1.36 8.38 2.08
C ARG A 560 2.43 9.40 2.39
N ASN A 561 3.17 9.16 3.47
CA ASN A 561 4.06 10.17 4.05
C ASN A 561 5.45 10.02 3.43
N ILE A 562 5.56 10.37 2.15
CA ILE A 562 6.83 10.48 1.44
C ILE A 562 7.08 11.93 1.07
N THR A 563 8.30 12.41 1.29
CA THR A 563 8.73 13.75 0.91
C THR A 563 10.04 13.65 0.14
N PHE A 564 10.08 14.18 -1.09
CA PHE A 564 11.31 14.27 -1.87
C PHE A 564 12.09 15.53 -1.47
N HIS A 565 13.41 15.38 -1.30
CA HIS A 565 14.31 16.45 -0.90
C HIS A 565 15.17 16.92 -2.07
N HIS A 566 15.60 18.17 -2.03
CA HIS A 566 16.38 18.74 -3.11
C HIS A 566 17.82 18.23 -3.06
N ILE A 567 18.32 17.71 -4.19
CA ILE A 567 19.72 17.34 -4.37
C ILE A 567 20.19 17.81 -5.75
N GLU A 568 21.34 18.46 -5.81
CA GLU A 568 21.81 19.15 -7.01
C GLU A 568 22.20 18.19 -8.15
N ASN A 569 22.61 16.97 -7.82
CA ASN A 569 23.04 15.97 -8.79
C ASN A 569 21.84 15.17 -9.33
N PRO A 570 21.58 15.17 -10.65
CA PRO A 570 20.47 14.42 -11.24
C PRO A 570 20.63 12.89 -11.18
N ALA A 571 21.85 12.38 -10.95
CA ALA A 571 22.12 10.97 -10.73
C ALA A 571 21.88 10.51 -9.28
N LEU A 572 21.53 11.42 -8.36
CA LEU A 572 21.14 11.07 -6.99
C LEU A 572 19.67 11.41 -6.77
N ILE A 573 18.97 10.57 -6.00
CA ILE A 573 17.61 10.82 -5.54
C ILE A 573 17.56 10.75 -4.02
N ALA A 574 16.79 11.64 -3.38
CA ALA A 574 16.64 11.68 -1.93
C ALA A 574 15.18 11.88 -1.52
N TYR A 575 14.70 11.06 -0.58
CA TYR A 575 13.36 11.19 -0.02
C TYR A 575 13.28 10.63 1.39
N SER A 576 12.42 11.20 2.20
CA SER A 576 12.12 10.70 3.55
C SER A 576 10.74 10.09 3.63
N LYS A 577 10.58 9.21 4.62
CA LYS A 577 9.30 8.61 4.99
C LYS A 577 9.09 8.65 6.49
N ILE A 578 7.83 8.81 6.90
CA ILE A 578 7.44 8.94 8.31
C ILE A 578 6.29 8.01 8.64
N ASP A 579 6.38 7.31 9.78
CA ASP A 579 5.25 6.61 10.38
C ASP A 579 4.62 7.46 11.50
N PRO A 580 3.39 7.97 11.33
CA PRO A 580 2.77 8.88 12.30
C PRO A 580 2.41 8.21 13.62
N ALA A 581 2.28 6.88 13.64
CA ALA A 581 1.88 6.14 14.83
C ALA A 581 3.06 5.94 15.80
N SER A 582 4.24 5.60 15.28
CA SER A 582 5.45 5.38 16.08
C SER A 582 6.39 6.57 16.13
N GLY A 583 6.29 7.51 15.20
CA GLY A 583 7.25 8.59 15.01
C GLY A 583 8.54 8.15 14.30
N ASP A 584 8.63 6.90 13.83
CA ASP A 584 9.78 6.41 13.05
C ASP A 584 9.95 7.23 11.77
N ARG A 585 11.21 7.54 11.44
CA ARG A 585 11.61 8.38 10.31
C ARG A 585 12.80 7.77 9.61
N VAL A 586 12.71 7.63 8.30
CA VAL A 586 13.82 7.18 7.46
C VAL A 586 14.04 8.18 6.34
N LEU A 587 15.30 8.50 6.08
CA LEU A 587 15.74 9.26 4.92
C LEU A 587 16.57 8.35 4.01
N VAL A 588 16.22 8.31 2.74
CA VAL A 588 16.85 7.44 1.75
C VAL A 588 17.54 8.30 0.72
N VAL A 589 18.79 7.97 0.39
CA VAL A 589 19.54 8.59 -0.70
C VAL A 589 20.09 7.48 -1.59
N ILE A 590 19.79 7.49 -2.90
CA ILE A 590 20.18 6.42 -3.83
C ILE A 590 20.96 7.02 -4.99
N ASN A 591 22.06 6.36 -5.37
CA ASN A 591 22.78 6.63 -6.59
C ASN A 591 22.14 5.87 -7.77
N LEU A 592 21.63 6.61 -8.75
CA LEU A 592 21.00 6.12 -9.98
C LEU A 592 22.02 5.81 -11.08
N ASN A 593 23.29 6.20 -10.91
CA ASN A 593 24.40 5.76 -11.74
C ASN A 593 24.97 4.44 -11.18
N PRO A 594 24.84 3.31 -11.87
CA PRO A 594 25.29 2.02 -11.35
C PRO A 594 26.81 1.82 -11.46
N PHE A 595 27.54 2.75 -12.08
CA PHE A 595 28.97 2.60 -12.38
C PHE A 595 29.86 3.56 -11.60
N GLY A 596 29.50 4.85 -11.59
CA GLY A 596 30.36 5.93 -11.10
C GLY A 596 30.05 6.37 -9.69
N THR A 597 31.07 6.89 -9.01
CA THR A 597 30.87 7.68 -7.79
C THR A 597 30.09 8.94 -8.12
N GLU A 598 29.00 9.18 -7.38
CA GLU A 598 28.23 10.41 -7.48
C GLU A 598 28.32 11.17 -6.16
N THR A 599 28.48 12.49 -6.26
CA THR A 599 28.57 13.38 -5.10
C THR A 599 27.63 14.57 -5.28
N ALA A 600 27.11 15.10 -4.17
CA ALA A 600 26.29 16.31 -4.17
C ALA A 600 26.14 16.90 -2.76
N THR A 601 25.59 18.11 -2.68
CA THR A 601 24.97 18.61 -1.45
C THR A 601 23.49 18.26 -1.47
N LEU A 602 23.02 17.58 -0.42
CA LEU A 602 21.61 17.29 -0.14
C LEU A 602 21.03 18.38 0.76
N TRP A 603 19.96 19.01 0.29
CA TRP A 603 19.23 20.08 0.96
C TRP A 603 17.88 19.54 1.48
N LEU A 604 17.79 19.38 2.80
CA LEU A 604 16.61 18.82 3.45
C LEU A 604 15.51 19.86 3.64
N ASP A 605 14.28 19.40 3.47
CA ASP A 605 13.09 20.10 3.93
C ASP A 605 12.93 19.77 5.42
N MET A 606 13.43 20.66 6.27
CA MET A 606 13.50 20.46 7.71
C MET A 606 12.11 20.39 8.35
N PRO A 607 11.15 21.28 8.02
CA PRO A 607 9.78 21.17 8.52
C PRO A 607 9.09 19.86 8.13
N ALA A 608 9.28 19.34 6.91
CA ALA A 608 8.71 18.06 6.51
C ALA A 608 9.26 16.88 7.34
N LEU A 609 10.46 17.02 7.90
CA LEU A 609 11.04 16.07 8.84
C LEU A 609 10.58 16.34 10.28
N GLY A 610 10.00 17.50 10.60
CA GLY A 610 9.64 17.91 11.96
C GLY A 610 10.80 18.56 12.74
N PHE A 611 11.72 19.21 12.04
CA PHE A 611 12.80 20.01 12.60
C PHE A 611 12.66 21.49 12.23
N ASP A 612 13.24 22.37 13.04
CA ASP A 612 13.47 23.75 12.65
C ASP A 612 14.66 23.85 11.70
N TRP A 613 14.69 24.89 10.85
CA TRP A 613 15.71 25.05 9.80
C TRP A 613 17.17 25.05 10.30
N GLN A 614 17.41 25.47 11.54
CA GLN A 614 18.74 25.54 12.16
C GLN A 614 19.15 24.29 12.94
N ASP A 615 18.26 23.30 13.07
CA ASP A 615 18.51 22.13 13.90
C ASP A 615 19.62 21.24 13.32
N HIS A 616 20.33 20.55 14.22
CA HIS A 616 21.28 19.51 13.89
C HIS A 616 20.92 18.23 14.63
N PHE A 617 21.09 17.08 13.99
CA PHE A 617 20.64 15.80 14.51
C PHE A 617 21.58 14.66 14.10
N GLY A 618 21.63 13.63 14.94
CA GLY A 618 22.36 12.40 14.63
C GLY A 618 21.57 11.53 13.66
N VAL A 619 22.25 10.93 12.69
CA VAL A 619 21.68 9.91 11.80
C VAL A 619 22.56 8.69 11.78
N ARG A 620 21.95 7.51 11.60
CA ARG A 620 22.67 6.25 11.41
C ARG A 620 22.30 5.63 10.08
N ASP A 621 23.29 5.31 9.27
CA ASP A 621 23.09 4.58 8.02
C ASP A 621 22.91 3.09 8.30
N GLU A 622 21.72 2.57 8.03
CA GLU A 622 21.39 1.16 8.21
C GLU A 622 22.11 0.24 7.22
N VAL A 623 22.66 0.80 6.11
CA VAL A 623 23.41 0.04 5.11
C VAL A 623 24.84 -0.22 5.58
N THR A 624 25.53 0.82 6.05
CA THR A 624 26.96 0.75 6.40
C THR A 624 27.22 0.67 7.90
N GLY A 625 26.25 1.07 8.72
CA GLY A 625 26.39 1.23 10.16
C GLY A 625 27.08 2.54 10.59
N GLU A 626 27.47 3.40 9.64
CA GLU A 626 28.11 4.69 9.93
C GLU A 626 27.12 5.66 10.57
N GLU A 627 27.63 6.52 11.46
CA GLU A 627 26.86 7.58 12.12
C GLU A 627 27.38 8.95 11.70
N TYR A 628 26.46 9.88 11.49
CA TYR A 628 26.78 11.25 11.09
C TYR A 628 25.98 12.26 11.92
N THR A 629 26.44 13.51 11.94
CA THR A 629 25.65 14.65 12.43
C THR A 629 25.26 15.51 11.24
N TRP A 630 23.96 15.64 10.99
CA TRP A 630 23.40 16.31 9.83
C TRP A 630 22.66 17.59 10.24
N GLY A 631 22.51 18.50 9.29
CA GLY A 631 21.67 19.69 9.38
C GLY A 631 20.86 19.85 8.09
N GLN A 632 20.55 21.09 7.70
CA GLN A 632 19.81 21.34 6.46
C GLN A 632 20.59 20.94 5.18
N ALA A 633 21.90 21.21 5.13
CA ALA A 633 22.74 20.97 3.95
C ALA A 633 23.84 19.97 4.27
N ASN A 634 23.88 18.84 3.55
CA ASN A 634 24.75 17.70 3.87
C ASN A 634 25.50 17.23 2.61
N TYR A 635 26.82 17.09 2.69
CA TYR A 635 27.61 16.51 1.60
C TYR A 635 27.39 15.00 1.53
N ILE A 636 27.09 14.49 0.34
CA ILE A 636 26.86 13.07 0.05
C ILE A 636 27.87 12.59 -0.98
N GLN A 637 28.37 11.38 -0.77
CA GLN A 637 29.16 10.62 -1.73
C GLN A 637 28.70 9.15 -1.72
N LEU A 638 28.26 8.64 -2.87
CA LEU A 638 27.86 7.24 -3.02
C LEU A 638 28.69 6.56 -4.11
N GLU A 639 29.28 5.42 -3.75
CA GLU A 639 30.15 4.61 -4.60
C GLU A 639 29.47 3.26 -4.86
N PRO A 640 28.96 2.96 -6.07
CA PRO A 640 28.12 1.79 -6.32
C PRO A 640 28.76 0.43 -5.97
N TRP A 641 30.09 0.31 -6.00
CA TRP A 641 30.82 -0.90 -5.59
C TRP A 641 30.92 -1.08 -4.07
N ARG A 642 30.64 -0.04 -3.27
CA ARG A 642 30.61 -0.07 -1.80
C ARG A 642 29.19 -0.08 -1.28
N ALA A 643 28.38 0.90 -1.70
CA ALA A 643 26.96 1.01 -1.35
C ALA A 643 26.25 1.87 -2.41
N VAL A 644 25.15 1.35 -2.96
CA VAL A 644 24.30 2.08 -3.92
C VAL A 644 23.38 3.09 -3.26
N ALA A 645 23.23 3.02 -1.93
CA ALA A 645 22.29 3.84 -1.19
C ALA A 645 22.75 4.07 0.26
N HIS A 646 22.34 5.20 0.83
CA HIS A 646 22.22 5.39 2.27
C HIS A 646 20.75 5.23 2.67
N ILE A 647 20.49 4.47 3.74
CA ILE A 647 19.17 4.36 4.36
C ILE A 647 19.33 4.80 5.80
N LEU A 648 19.03 6.06 6.07
CA LEU A 648 19.37 6.75 7.29
C LEU A 648 18.19 6.72 8.25
N ALA A 649 18.40 6.10 9.40
CA ALA A 649 17.50 6.22 10.54
C ALA A 649 17.69 7.58 11.21
N LEU A 650 16.60 8.34 11.34
CA LEU A 650 16.58 9.61 12.06
C LEU A 650 16.08 9.36 13.50
N PRO A 651 16.29 10.31 14.43
CA PRO A 651 15.67 10.23 15.74
C PRO A 651 14.13 10.10 15.59
N PRO A 652 13.41 9.39 16.46
CA PRO A 652 11.96 9.33 16.37
C PRO A 652 11.34 10.71 16.65
N LEU A 653 10.21 11.01 16.01
CA LEU A 653 9.38 12.17 16.32
C LEU A 653 8.53 11.96 17.57
N ASP A 654 8.15 13.06 18.23
CA ASP A 654 7.00 13.05 19.11
C ASP A 654 5.74 12.62 18.32
N PRO A 655 4.95 11.66 18.80
CA PRO A 655 3.77 11.17 18.09
C PRO A 655 2.75 12.26 17.72
N ALA A 656 2.60 13.32 18.53
CA ALA A 656 1.69 14.41 18.23
C ALA A 656 2.18 15.24 17.02
N LEU A 657 3.49 15.47 16.93
CA LEU A 657 4.10 16.14 15.78
C LEU A 657 4.05 15.24 14.54
N ALA A 658 4.32 13.94 14.70
CA ALA A 658 4.22 12.96 13.61
C ALA A 658 2.80 12.88 13.03
N GLN A 659 1.77 12.98 13.88
CA GLN A 659 0.37 13.10 13.44
C GLN A 659 0.12 14.39 12.66
N GLN A 660 0.62 15.54 13.13
CA GLN A 660 0.47 16.81 12.41
C GLN A 660 1.11 16.77 11.02
N LEU A 661 2.29 16.16 10.88
CA LEU A 661 2.95 15.97 9.58
C LEU A 661 2.18 15.02 8.64
N SER A 662 1.28 14.20 9.17
CA SER A 662 0.41 13.32 8.37
C SER A 662 -0.89 14.00 7.92
N TYR A 663 -1.15 15.23 8.37
CA TYR A 663 -2.34 15.98 7.99
C TYR A 663 -2.35 16.28 6.49
N ARG A 664 -3.55 16.35 5.92
CA ARG A 664 -3.71 16.72 4.52
C ARG A 664 -3.59 18.23 4.42
N ILE A 665 -2.52 18.69 3.81
CA ILE A 665 -2.29 20.07 3.42
C ILE A 665 -2.76 20.19 1.96
N ARG A 666 -3.54 21.23 1.64
CA ARG A 666 -4.11 21.42 0.30
C ARG A 666 -3.25 22.30 -0.59
#